data_AF-A0A5C7P5S1-F1
#
_entry.id   AF-A0A5C7P5S1-F1
#
_cell.length_a   1.000
_cell.length_b   1.000
_cell.length_c   1.000
_cell.angle_alpha   90.00
_cell.angle_beta   90.00
_cell.angle_gamma   90.00
#
_symmetry.space_group_name_H-M   'P 1'
#
loop_
_entity.id
_entity.type
_entity.pdbx_description
1 polymer ?
#
loop_
_entity_poly.entity_id
_entity_poly.type
_entity_poly.pdbx_seq_one_letter_code
_entity_poly.pdbx_strand_id
1 'polypeptide(L)'
;MAADVRSSRSAMRGLFIPDDRVEFYESQSTWTEAGPRPGVPEAGVPSNLVVEASGTVIEEADYRLTVSKAGFPSRSDEGCRFTFLKDSTTPRYGWNPPHVSQGWEILSWSTSSSTDIQAMDAVSLPDGRLLLVYATGNGDTINGRILAFDGTWGSPFTIATTEGAYGQGVALCLLPTGRILCFFWDGRGGPGQDAQVILSYSDDASTWAQASNGVLIDPPALNTPGAGRLHYENLGQLRACYHNGQILLLASMVVADTDVSPGARDVLIQYASRDVGASFTTIYEGVPTEVSTSLGGQFDCEVVDGRVLITWASVTGSSPPYSATLSSPYESFDDADKVSVSVDFGCSDVTSAAVSGGEIASADCALCIGDDGIAYVFATAYSEAQEAVVARSVDGGETWETIGRSSTLSFDAGPWWNSQSVTDYPTRTCAVSHRGQVLVFHGFESTSAVRSLSLAVAYLGGYSSMTTPQFDDLNTLKARGTYDLTWYATVAPASAGWTALGSGTDTLGASGLAVATTGALRSFYQNITGTVAHGLIFRSALSVSLGGTGSEFVRAGCILADGASDYEIVCRVGTTQVAIYDGIAGTLEGTVVVDGTAGVEIVVYASPTTSYVYVREKSRTSPATWTAVSVTLTNGGATARTSNRFYWGHGAISTAASVWTEAHCSGSSLVGAALTSGEGSQDGLAGRPLPPAPIYLDNLVYIRARSGPGYNGDYFDTTPEFDYPVSRLDPIETPSPRQSWRSQNDSDDVYLAYTLQGTLSTDESGMRGPLLGLVVLGANWDSGEIQGRNSAGTWSTIYEIDASEGLGPLHFSCQGATVRPNSSSGTNVFLKTNEFAGCTLSMGSGIFRKIRSNSGGRWSTGGGQQAVIILDEVDGSEPATGTTGAIHPKDFAVVIAQSATQGYRGLRLWIEGGQGTADGFFEIGTLAWGHVEVFADEYAWDRTVQTETSIERAVATDRTDRVRVLAPPIRVARVSWSNPVNTSMLHAQAEPEPDYLTGSSISGAAAVASVGATPYQVEGLISLTDSGRIPVAYIPKLPFGGATSNLQVQLLNRRDQFIWGRLLGGVSLETAMGSELDDEMVRVSQIEIEELP
;
A
#
# COMPACT_ATOMS: atom_id res chain seq x y z
N MET A 1 -70.83 32.04 17.79
CA MET A 1 -70.41 32.21 16.39
C MET A 1 -69.27 31.24 16.17
N ALA A 2 -69.57 30.05 15.66
CA ALA A 2 -68.58 29.07 15.29
C ALA A 2 -68.07 29.46 13.89
N ALA A 3 -66.83 29.93 13.84
CA ALA A 3 -66.06 29.97 12.62
C ALA A 3 -64.99 28.89 12.77
N ASP A 4 -64.95 27.99 11.80
CA ASP A 4 -63.90 27.01 11.54
C ASP A 4 -62.56 27.76 11.39
N VAL A 5 -61.71 27.76 12.44
CA VAL A 5 -60.40 28.41 12.42
C VAL A 5 -59.33 27.34 12.20
N ARG A 6 -59.19 26.89 10.96
CA ARG A 6 -57.89 26.42 10.46
C ARG A 6 -56.92 27.61 10.50
N SER A 7 -56.15 27.78 11.57
CA SER A 7 -55.17 28.86 11.64
C SER A 7 -53.92 28.49 10.84
N SER A 8 -53.88 28.83 9.56
CA SER A 8 -52.61 28.82 8.81
C SER A 8 -51.70 29.92 9.39
N ARG A 9 -50.72 29.55 10.20
CA ARG A 9 -49.67 30.50 10.63
C ARG A 9 -48.70 30.73 9.48
N SER A 10 -48.21 31.96 9.34
CA SER A 10 -47.23 32.31 8.31
C SER A 10 -45.84 31.70 8.55
N ALA A 11 -45.54 31.28 9.79
CA ALA A 11 -44.38 30.49 10.14
C ALA A 11 -44.64 29.65 11.40
N MET A 12 -44.02 28.48 11.44
CA MET A 12 -44.00 27.53 12.56
C MET A 12 -42.62 27.51 13.22
N ARG A 13 -42.50 26.85 14.37
CA ARG A 13 -41.24 26.68 15.11
C ARG A 13 -41.22 25.29 15.72
N GLY A 14 -40.04 24.69 15.90
CA GLY A 14 -39.98 23.31 16.37
C GLY A 14 -38.57 22.79 16.60
N LEU A 15 -38.50 21.49 16.86
CA LEU A 15 -37.28 20.71 16.98
C LEU A 15 -37.27 19.61 15.91
N PHE A 16 -36.21 19.56 15.11
CA PHE A 16 -35.88 18.37 14.34
C PHE A 16 -35.28 17.33 15.29
N ILE A 17 -35.82 16.10 15.23
CA ILE A 17 -35.41 14.99 16.07
C ILE A 17 -35.03 13.82 15.16
N PRO A 18 -33.77 13.34 15.22
CA PRO A 18 -33.36 12.11 14.56
C PRO A 18 -34.28 10.94 14.94
N ASP A 19 -34.69 10.14 13.97
CA ASP A 19 -35.50 8.95 14.23
C ASP A 19 -34.57 7.79 14.62
N ASP A 20 -34.76 7.25 15.82
CA ASP A 20 -33.97 6.16 16.41
C ASP A 20 -34.11 4.83 15.66
N ARG A 21 -35.07 4.71 14.74
CA ARG A 21 -35.30 3.53 13.90
C ARG A 21 -34.53 3.58 12.57
N VAL A 22 -33.87 4.70 12.28
CA VAL A 22 -33.07 4.87 11.05
C VAL A 22 -31.75 4.13 11.22
N GLU A 23 -31.50 3.15 10.35
CA GLU A 23 -30.25 2.38 10.34
C GLU A 23 -29.58 2.45 8.97
N PHE A 24 -28.24 2.56 8.94
CA PHE A 24 -27.48 2.61 7.70
C PHE A 24 -27.62 1.31 6.90
N TYR A 25 -27.80 1.43 5.58
CA TYR A 25 -28.07 0.30 4.70
C TYR A 25 -26.98 0.09 3.66
N GLU A 26 -25.92 -0.59 4.09
CA GLU A 26 -24.71 -0.86 3.33
C GLU A 26 -24.98 -1.48 1.95
N SER A 27 -25.79 -2.53 1.84
CA SER A 27 -26.03 -3.22 0.55
C SER A 27 -26.77 -2.42 -0.53
N GLN A 28 -27.29 -1.22 -0.21
CA GLN A 28 -27.89 -0.29 -1.18
C GLN A 28 -27.15 1.06 -1.23
N SER A 29 -26.03 1.14 -0.54
CA SER A 29 -25.16 2.30 -0.49
C SER A 29 -23.93 2.02 -1.36
N THR A 30 -23.34 3.08 -1.91
CA THR A 30 -22.07 3.02 -2.64
C THR A 30 -21.31 4.28 -2.28
N TRP A 31 -20.13 4.12 -1.69
CA TRP A 31 -19.29 5.21 -1.21
C TRP A 31 -17.83 4.77 -1.25
N THR A 32 -16.93 5.72 -1.06
CA THR A 32 -15.50 5.48 -0.83
C THR A 32 -15.08 6.14 0.48
N GLU A 33 -13.97 5.70 1.05
CA GLU A 33 -13.48 6.21 2.33
C GLU A 33 -12.00 6.58 2.22
N ALA A 34 -11.64 7.74 2.77
CA ALA A 34 -10.28 8.27 2.71
C ALA A 34 -9.41 7.82 3.88
N GLY A 35 -8.10 7.71 3.62
CA GLY A 35 -7.08 7.34 4.60
C GLY A 35 -7.19 5.88 5.05
N PRO A 36 -7.12 4.91 4.12
CA PRO A 36 -7.17 3.51 4.47
C PRO A 36 -5.90 3.09 5.24
N ARG A 37 -6.11 2.37 6.33
CA ARG A 37 -5.07 1.78 7.18
C ARG A 37 -5.44 0.34 7.51
N PRO A 38 -4.47 -0.54 7.81
CA PRO A 38 -4.80 -1.90 8.22
C PRO A 38 -5.63 -1.87 9.51
N GLY A 39 -6.74 -2.59 9.55
CA GLY A 39 -7.53 -2.73 10.76
C GLY A 39 -6.85 -3.60 11.80
N VAL A 40 -7.48 -3.72 12.96
CA VAL A 40 -6.98 -4.58 14.04
C VAL A 40 -7.22 -6.05 13.69
N PRO A 41 -6.18 -6.92 13.67
CA PRO A 41 -6.38 -8.34 13.47
C PRO A 41 -7.23 -8.96 14.59
N GLU A 42 -8.38 -9.52 14.24
CA GLU A 42 -9.30 -10.16 15.17
C GLU A 42 -9.16 -11.68 15.12
N ALA A 43 -8.95 -12.32 16.27
CA ALA A 43 -8.84 -13.77 16.34
C ALA A 43 -10.21 -14.42 16.11
N GLY A 44 -10.34 -15.26 15.08
CA GLY A 44 -11.59 -15.97 14.81
C GLY A 44 -11.84 -17.19 15.72
N VAL A 45 -10.83 -17.59 16.49
CA VAL A 45 -10.91 -18.61 17.55
C VAL A 45 -10.21 -18.11 18.81
N PRO A 46 -10.54 -18.64 20.00
CA PRO A 46 -9.81 -18.30 21.22
C PRO A 46 -8.31 -18.65 21.08
N SER A 47 -7.48 -17.65 20.85
CA SER A 47 -6.02 -17.78 20.73
C SER A 47 -5.30 -16.96 21.80
N ASN A 48 -4.14 -17.45 22.25
CA ASN A 48 -3.24 -16.68 23.11
C ASN A 48 -2.28 -15.80 22.28
N LEU A 49 -2.15 -16.08 20.98
CA LEU A 49 -1.31 -15.30 20.09
C LEU A 49 -1.98 -13.94 19.84
N VAL A 50 -1.21 -12.88 20.02
CA VAL A 50 -1.63 -11.51 19.72
C VAL A 50 -0.89 -11.03 18.48
N VAL A 51 -1.64 -10.63 17.47
CA VAL A 51 -1.13 -10.14 16.18
C VAL A 51 -1.49 -8.67 16.03
N GLU A 52 -0.57 -7.87 15.50
CA GLU A 52 -0.80 -6.48 15.13
C GLU A 52 -0.56 -6.31 13.63
N ALA A 53 -1.35 -5.45 12.99
CA ALA A 53 -1.14 -4.99 11.62
C ALA A 53 -0.75 -3.50 11.60
N SER A 54 -0.01 -3.08 10.58
CA SER A 54 0.49 -1.71 10.40
C SER A 54 0.82 -1.43 8.95
N GLY A 55 0.99 -0.15 8.59
CA GLY A 55 1.33 0.27 7.22
C GLY A 55 0.26 1.17 6.60
N THR A 56 0.35 1.38 5.29
CA THR A 56 -0.55 2.23 4.51
C THR A 56 -1.23 1.39 3.44
N VAL A 57 -2.54 1.21 3.49
CA VAL A 57 -3.25 0.37 2.53
C VAL A 57 -3.37 1.13 1.20
N ILE A 58 -3.02 0.50 0.07
CA ILE A 58 -3.19 1.12 -1.27
C ILE A 58 -4.47 0.61 -1.93
N GLU A 59 -4.71 -0.70 -1.84
CA GLU A 59 -5.93 -1.37 -2.29
C GLU A 59 -6.75 -1.90 -1.09
N GLU A 60 -8.05 -1.65 -1.03
CA GLU A 60 -8.91 -2.21 0.02
C GLU A 60 -8.98 -3.74 -0.13
N ALA A 61 -8.39 -4.47 0.81
CA ALA A 61 -8.37 -5.92 0.80
C ALA A 61 -8.45 -6.49 2.21
N ASP A 62 -9.21 -7.56 2.36
CA ASP A 62 -9.29 -8.31 3.61
C ASP A 62 -8.16 -9.34 3.68
N TYR A 63 -7.54 -9.49 4.85
CA TYR A 63 -6.50 -10.49 5.04
C TYR A 63 -6.90 -11.47 6.12
N ARG A 64 -6.76 -12.77 5.83
CA ARG A 64 -6.86 -13.83 6.84
C ARG A 64 -5.50 -14.47 7.06
N LEU A 65 -4.90 -14.20 8.21
CA LEU A 65 -3.71 -14.89 8.68
C LEU A 65 -4.10 -16.26 9.24
N THR A 66 -3.34 -17.32 8.96
CA THR A 66 -3.57 -18.64 9.56
C THR A 66 -2.26 -19.27 10.00
N VAL A 67 -2.20 -19.74 11.24
CA VAL A 67 -1.05 -20.44 11.80
C VAL A 67 -0.95 -21.83 11.16
N SER A 68 0.16 -22.08 10.47
CA SER A 68 0.48 -23.36 9.82
C SER A 68 1.48 -24.21 10.62
N LYS A 69 2.22 -23.60 11.56
CA LYS A 69 3.05 -24.31 12.53
C LYS A 69 2.90 -23.64 13.89
N ALA A 70 2.52 -24.42 14.89
CA ALA A 70 2.43 -23.98 16.28
C ALA A 70 3.81 -23.63 16.84
N GLY A 71 3.87 -22.62 17.71
CA GLY A 71 5.12 -22.18 18.33
C GLY A 71 5.01 -20.78 18.95
N PHE A 72 6.11 -20.31 19.53
CA PHE A 72 6.22 -18.91 19.94
C PHE A 72 6.61 -18.03 18.74
N PRO A 73 6.23 -16.75 18.74
CA PRO A 73 6.78 -15.77 17.81
C PRO A 73 8.31 -15.82 17.79
N SER A 74 8.90 -16.02 16.62
CA SER A 74 10.34 -16.14 16.47
C SER A 74 10.76 -15.86 15.03
N ARG A 75 12.01 -15.43 14.86
CA ARG A 75 12.71 -15.39 13.58
C ARG A 75 13.25 -16.77 13.16
N SER A 76 13.34 -17.72 14.09
CA SER A 76 13.91 -19.05 13.87
C SER A 76 12.90 -20.05 13.30
N ASP A 77 13.42 -21.19 12.82
CA ASP A 77 12.61 -22.29 12.32
C ASP A 77 11.80 -23.03 13.38
N GLU A 78 12.13 -22.83 14.65
CA GLU A 78 11.41 -23.39 15.79
C GLU A 78 10.15 -22.58 16.15
N GLY A 79 10.00 -21.39 15.56
CA GLY A 79 8.91 -20.46 15.81
C GLY A 79 7.57 -20.83 15.18
N CYS A 80 6.56 -20.05 15.57
CA CYS A 80 5.26 -20.00 14.93
C CYS A 80 5.41 -19.62 13.45
N ARG A 81 4.64 -20.28 12.57
CA ARG A 81 4.61 -19.94 11.15
C ARG A 81 3.19 -19.70 10.66
N PHE A 82 3.07 -18.89 9.62
CA PHE A 82 1.78 -18.52 9.06
C PHE A 82 1.75 -18.65 7.53
N THR A 83 0.52 -18.72 7.04
CA THR A 83 0.12 -18.49 5.65
C THR A 83 -1.01 -17.47 5.67
N PHE A 84 -1.35 -16.86 4.54
CA PHE A 84 -2.46 -15.91 4.50
C PHE A 84 -3.36 -16.08 3.27
N LEU A 85 -4.59 -15.56 3.38
CA LEU A 85 -5.53 -15.37 2.27
C LEU A 85 -5.75 -13.87 2.08
N LYS A 86 -6.03 -13.47 0.84
CA LYS A 86 -6.49 -12.14 0.46
C LYS A 86 -7.97 -12.23 0.03
N ASP A 87 -8.80 -11.31 0.51
CA ASP A 87 -10.24 -11.17 0.25
C ASP A 87 -11.07 -12.42 0.57
N SER A 88 -10.62 -13.22 1.54
CA SER A 88 -11.22 -14.52 1.86
C SER A 88 -11.29 -15.49 0.67
N THR A 89 -10.58 -15.21 -0.43
CA THR A 89 -10.62 -15.98 -1.67
C THR A 89 -9.41 -16.91 -1.80
N THR A 90 -9.59 -18.04 -2.48
CA THR A 90 -8.47 -18.88 -2.93
C THR A 90 -7.75 -18.20 -4.09
N PRO A 91 -6.41 -18.26 -4.18
CA PRO A 91 -5.55 -19.18 -3.43
C PRO A 91 -4.96 -18.60 -2.13
N ARG A 92 -4.50 -19.51 -1.26
CA ARG A 92 -3.71 -19.21 -0.05
C ARG A 92 -2.25 -18.97 -0.44
N TYR A 93 -1.55 -18.11 0.30
CA TYR A 93 -0.15 -17.79 0.08
C TYR A 93 0.74 -18.32 1.20
N GLY A 94 1.74 -19.10 0.82
CA GLY A 94 2.92 -19.44 1.62
C GLY A 94 4.11 -18.57 1.24
N TRP A 95 5.31 -18.95 1.67
CA TRP A 95 6.53 -18.19 1.43
C TRP A 95 7.68 -19.10 1.00
N ASN A 96 8.31 -18.73 -0.13
CA ASN A 96 9.53 -19.36 -0.61
C ASN A 96 10.75 -18.68 0.00
N PRO A 97 11.78 -19.42 0.44
CA PRO A 97 12.96 -18.81 1.01
C PRO A 97 13.86 -18.16 -0.05
N PRO A 98 14.80 -17.27 0.35
CA PRO A 98 15.61 -16.46 -0.56
C PRO A 98 16.68 -17.24 -1.36
N HIS A 99 16.64 -18.58 -1.40
CA HIS A 99 17.46 -19.39 -2.31
C HIS A 99 16.69 -19.84 -3.56
N VAL A 100 15.35 -19.70 -3.57
CA VAL A 100 14.50 -20.13 -4.67
C VAL A 100 14.31 -18.98 -5.67
N SER A 101 14.67 -19.21 -6.93
CA SER A 101 14.37 -18.27 -8.01
C SER A 101 12.87 -18.17 -8.29
N GLN A 102 12.35 -16.94 -8.22
CA GLN A 102 10.97 -16.54 -8.51
C GLN A 102 10.85 -15.68 -9.77
N GLY A 103 11.96 -15.32 -10.41
CA GLY A 103 12.00 -14.60 -11.67
C GLY A 103 13.38 -13.99 -11.94
N TRP A 104 13.58 -13.57 -13.18
CA TRP A 104 14.81 -12.92 -13.63
C TRP A 104 14.56 -12.01 -14.83
N GLU A 105 15.32 -10.91 -14.90
CA GLU A 105 15.34 -10.03 -16.07
C GLU A 105 16.63 -9.21 -16.21
N ILE A 106 16.84 -8.70 -17.42
CA ILE A 106 17.93 -7.80 -17.77
C ILE A 106 17.42 -6.36 -17.67
N LEU A 107 18.07 -5.55 -16.84
CA LEU A 107 17.74 -4.13 -16.67
C LEU A 107 18.47 -3.27 -17.69
N SER A 108 19.73 -3.59 -17.97
CA SER A 108 20.57 -2.88 -18.94
C SER A 108 21.37 -3.87 -19.76
N TRP A 109 21.24 -3.80 -21.09
CA TRP A 109 21.96 -4.65 -22.03
C TRP A 109 23.06 -3.86 -22.73
N SER A 110 24.29 -4.35 -22.65
CA SER A 110 25.46 -3.75 -23.27
C SER A 110 26.27 -4.77 -24.05
N THR A 111 26.74 -4.36 -25.23
CA THR A 111 27.76 -5.09 -26.01
C THR A 111 29.07 -4.32 -26.14
N SER A 112 29.23 -3.21 -25.41
CA SER A 112 30.37 -2.30 -25.49
C SER A 112 31.03 -2.15 -24.12
N SER A 113 32.36 -2.18 -24.10
CA SER A 113 33.16 -1.90 -22.89
C SER A 113 32.93 -0.51 -22.31
N SER A 114 32.47 0.46 -23.13
CA SER A 114 32.15 1.81 -22.68
C SER A 114 30.87 1.93 -21.84
N THR A 115 30.13 0.84 -21.66
CA THR A 115 28.86 0.80 -20.92
C THR A 115 28.82 -0.36 -19.91
N ASP A 116 30.00 -0.85 -19.51
CA ASP A 116 30.14 -1.88 -18.48
C ASP A 116 29.65 -1.39 -17.12
N ILE A 117 29.04 -2.31 -16.37
CA ILE A 117 28.49 -2.09 -15.04
C ILE A 117 29.58 -2.42 -14.03
N GLN A 118 30.01 -1.43 -13.28
CA GLN A 118 31.26 -1.55 -12.51
C GLN A 118 31.03 -1.59 -11.01
N ALA A 119 30.00 -0.89 -10.53
CA ALA A 119 29.47 -1.08 -9.19
C ALA A 119 27.98 -0.77 -9.16
N MET A 120 27.33 -1.27 -8.12
CA MET A 120 25.93 -1.05 -7.86
C MET A 120 25.64 -1.08 -6.36
N ASP A 121 24.55 -0.41 -6.00
CA ASP A 121 23.95 -0.47 -4.68
C ASP A 121 22.44 -0.20 -4.77
N ALA A 122 21.66 -0.73 -3.85
CA ALA A 122 20.20 -0.66 -3.89
C ALA A 122 19.59 -0.47 -2.49
N VAL A 123 18.45 0.22 -2.43
CA VAL A 123 17.73 0.43 -1.17
C VAL A 123 16.22 0.42 -1.37
N SER A 124 15.51 -0.24 -0.46
CA SER A 124 14.05 -0.19 -0.38
C SER A 124 13.60 1.09 0.29
N LEU A 125 12.61 1.76 -0.30
CA LEU A 125 12.06 3.03 0.18
C LEU A 125 10.80 2.81 1.04
N PRO A 126 10.50 3.71 2.01
CA PRO A 126 9.33 3.57 2.88
C PRO A 126 7.97 3.59 2.16
N ASP A 127 7.91 4.18 0.96
CA ASP A 127 6.71 4.21 0.12
C ASP A 127 6.51 2.92 -0.72
N GLY A 128 7.34 1.90 -0.47
CA GLY A 128 7.32 0.65 -1.18
C GLY A 128 8.12 0.63 -2.47
N ARG A 129 8.64 1.75 -2.98
CA ARG A 129 9.51 1.74 -4.17
C ARG A 129 10.89 1.18 -3.80
N LEU A 130 11.69 0.86 -4.82
CA LEU A 130 13.10 0.51 -4.64
C LEU A 130 13.95 1.35 -5.58
N LEU A 131 15.05 1.86 -5.06
CA LEU A 131 16.05 2.60 -5.83
C LEU A 131 17.27 1.70 -6.04
N LEU A 132 17.65 1.54 -7.31
CA LEU A 132 18.92 0.95 -7.73
C LEU A 132 19.80 2.05 -8.29
N VAL A 133 21.05 2.13 -7.82
CA VAL A 133 22.07 3.01 -8.38
C VAL A 133 23.24 2.17 -8.87
N TYR A 134 23.77 2.53 -10.05
CA TYR A 134 24.87 1.81 -10.68
C TYR A 134 25.76 2.74 -11.50
N ALA A 135 27.05 2.42 -11.57
CA ALA A 135 28.03 3.11 -12.40
C ALA A 135 28.16 2.42 -13.77
N THR A 136 28.18 3.21 -14.86
CA THR A 136 28.44 2.70 -16.23
C THR A 136 29.69 3.31 -16.87
N GLY A 137 30.38 2.48 -17.65
CA GLY A 137 31.51 2.86 -18.51
C GLY A 137 32.85 2.80 -17.79
N ASN A 138 33.81 3.66 -18.17
CA ASN A 138 35.01 3.89 -17.35
C ASN A 138 34.69 4.77 -16.11
N GLY A 139 33.46 4.71 -15.59
CA GLY A 139 33.07 5.45 -14.41
C GLY A 139 32.67 6.89 -14.69
N ASP A 140 32.22 7.19 -15.91
CA ASP A 140 31.87 8.57 -16.31
C ASP A 140 30.43 8.95 -15.91
N THR A 141 29.59 7.96 -15.56
CA THR A 141 28.15 8.18 -15.31
C THR A 141 27.63 7.32 -14.17
N ILE A 142 27.00 7.98 -13.20
CA ILE A 142 26.24 7.34 -12.11
C ILE A 142 24.76 7.43 -12.48
N ASN A 143 24.09 6.28 -12.59
CA ASN A 143 22.71 6.19 -13.03
C ASN A 143 21.83 5.60 -11.93
N GLY A 144 20.58 6.03 -11.89
CA GLY A 144 19.53 5.48 -11.04
C GLY A 144 18.41 4.84 -11.86
N ARG A 145 17.74 3.85 -11.25
CA ARG A 145 16.48 3.27 -11.69
C ARG A 145 15.57 3.03 -10.50
N ILE A 146 14.27 3.18 -10.73
CA ILE A 146 13.25 2.97 -9.70
C ILE A 146 12.38 1.78 -10.10
N LEU A 147 12.19 0.85 -9.17
CA LEU A 147 11.13 -0.15 -9.25
C LEU A 147 9.87 0.45 -8.62
N ALA A 148 8.84 0.63 -9.43
CA ALA A 148 7.56 1.19 -9.02
C ALA A 148 6.69 0.17 -8.28
N PHE A 149 5.57 0.64 -7.71
CA PHE A 149 4.74 -0.22 -6.87
C PHE A 149 4.02 -1.34 -7.61
N ASP A 150 3.74 -1.15 -8.89
CA ASP A 150 3.19 -2.18 -9.78
C ASP A 150 4.23 -3.24 -10.19
N GLY A 151 5.48 -3.14 -9.71
CA GLY A 151 6.58 -4.01 -10.10
C GLY A 151 7.24 -3.60 -11.42
N THR A 152 6.95 -2.42 -11.98
CA THR A 152 7.57 -1.96 -13.22
C THR A 152 8.87 -1.20 -12.96
N TRP A 153 9.94 -1.56 -13.68
CA TRP A 153 11.17 -0.76 -13.69
C TRP A 153 11.03 0.48 -14.56
N GLY A 154 11.32 1.64 -13.99
CA GLY A 154 11.43 2.89 -14.71
C GLY A 154 12.66 2.96 -15.64
N SER A 155 12.63 3.91 -16.56
CA SER A 155 13.78 4.26 -17.40
C SER A 155 14.97 4.73 -16.55
N PRO A 156 16.22 4.47 -16.98
CA PRO A 156 17.39 4.98 -16.29
C PRO A 156 17.43 6.51 -16.34
N PHE A 157 17.87 7.13 -15.24
CA PHE A 157 18.17 8.56 -15.15
C PHE A 157 19.57 8.78 -14.60
N THR A 158 20.21 9.90 -14.95
CA THR A 158 21.57 10.21 -14.51
C THR A 158 21.54 10.99 -13.19
N ILE A 159 22.29 10.50 -12.20
CA ILE A 159 22.50 11.14 -10.90
C ILE A 159 23.68 12.12 -10.98
N ALA A 160 24.79 11.66 -11.57
CA ALA A 160 26.01 12.44 -11.70
C ALA A 160 26.82 11.98 -12.91
N THR A 161 27.67 12.88 -13.41
CA THR A 161 28.73 12.57 -14.37
C THR A 161 30.08 12.90 -13.76
N THR A 162 31.01 11.98 -13.86
CA THR A 162 32.37 12.06 -13.32
C THR A 162 33.38 12.07 -14.46
N GLU A 163 34.58 12.60 -14.22
CA GLU A 163 35.64 12.66 -15.25
C GLU A 163 36.82 11.81 -14.79
N GLY A 164 37.18 10.73 -15.50
CA GLY A 164 38.48 10.05 -15.36
C GLY A 164 38.40 8.52 -15.27
N ALA A 165 39.53 7.84 -15.04
CA ALA A 165 39.73 6.45 -15.47
C ALA A 165 39.89 5.40 -14.36
N TYR A 166 39.81 5.79 -13.08
CA TYR A 166 40.12 4.90 -11.94
C TYR A 166 38.90 4.64 -11.06
N GLY A 167 38.50 3.37 -10.98
CA GLY A 167 37.63 2.74 -9.96
C GLY A 167 36.25 3.36 -9.67
N GLN A 168 35.23 2.51 -9.47
CA GLN A 168 33.83 2.94 -9.70
C GLN A 168 32.83 2.52 -8.61
N GLY A 169 33.27 2.41 -7.36
CA GLY A 169 32.38 2.19 -6.22
C GLY A 169 31.27 3.24 -6.10
N VAL A 170 30.06 2.76 -5.82
CA VAL A 170 28.91 3.56 -5.43
C VAL A 170 28.28 2.96 -4.18
N ALA A 171 27.80 3.81 -3.28
CA ALA A 171 27.12 3.40 -2.07
C ALA A 171 25.91 4.29 -1.82
N LEU A 172 24.80 3.68 -1.43
CA LEU A 172 23.59 4.32 -0.97
C LEU A 172 23.52 4.29 0.56
N CYS A 173 22.88 5.29 1.13
CA CYS A 173 22.58 5.32 2.56
C CYS A 173 21.25 6.04 2.79
N LEU A 174 20.24 5.31 3.25
CA LEU A 174 18.93 5.87 3.60
C LEU A 174 18.95 6.37 5.04
N LEU A 175 18.63 7.65 5.22
CA LEU A 175 18.52 8.25 6.55
C LEU A 175 17.13 8.02 7.15
N PRO A 176 16.98 8.00 8.49
CA PRO A 176 15.68 7.89 9.15
C PRO A 176 14.68 8.99 8.77
N THR A 177 15.15 10.12 8.20
CA THR A 177 14.31 11.21 7.70
C THR A 177 13.66 10.91 6.35
N GLY A 178 14.03 9.80 5.68
CA GLY A 178 13.62 9.47 4.31
C GLY A 178 14.55 10.02 3.23
N ARG A 179 15.55 10.84 3.60
CA ARG A 179 16.55 11.36 2.66
C ARG A 179 17.53 10.25 2.26
N ILE A 180 17.88 10.21 0.99
CA ILE A 180 18.81 9.25 0.42
C ILE A 180 20.13 9.96 0.15
N LEU A 181 21.23 9.37 0.59
CA LEU A 181 22.59 9.80 0.25
C LEU A 181 23.19 8.82 -0.76
N CYS A 182 23.95 9.33 -1.71
CA CYS A 182 24.71 8.56 -2.69
C CYS A 182 26.17 9.03 -2.66
N PHE A 183 27.06 8.10 -2.31
CA PHE A 183 28.51 8.29 -2.30
C PHE A 183 29.12 7.59 -3.51
N PHE A 184 30.05 8.23 -4.19
CA PHE A 184 30.78 7.65 -5.32
C PHE A 184 32.17 8.26 -5.45
N TRP A 185 33.12 7.52 -6.01
CA TRP A 185 34.47 8.03 -6.24
C TRP A 185 34.49 9.21 -7.21
N ASP A 186 35.37 10.18 -6.94
CA ASP A 186 35.73 11.24 -7.89
C ASP A 186 36.69 10.66 -8.93
N GLY A 187 36.21 10.52 -10.16
CA GLY A 187 37.00 9.96 -11.26
C GLY A 187 38.28 10.75 -11.60
N ARG A 188 38.44 12.00 -11.12
CA ARG A 188 39.47 12.94 -11.60
C ARG A 188 40.91 12.57 -11.22
N GLY A 189 41.10 11.55 -10.38
CA GLY A 189 42.40 11.10 -9.90
C GLY A 189 43.26 10.46 -11.00
N GLY A 190 44.56 10.73 -10.99
CA GLY A 190 45.60 9.98 -11.71
C GLY A 190 46.78 9.67 -10.80
N PRO A 191 47.81 8.93 -11.27
CA PRO A 191 48.97 8.61 -10.45
C PRO A 191 49.61 9.90 -9.88
N GLY A 192 49.73 9.98 -8.57
CA GLY A 192 50.20 11.16 -7.83
C GLY A 192 49.10 12.14 -7.37
N GLN A 193 47.82 11.77 -7.47
CA GLN A 193 46.69 12.55 -6.98
C GLN A 193 45.91 11.80 -5.89
N ASP A 194 45.19 12.56 -5.07
CA ASP A 194 44.34 12.06 -3.99
C ASP A 194 42.98 11.63 -4.54
N ALA A 195 42.51 10.44 -4.17
CA ALA A 195 41.18 9.95 -4.50
C ALA A 195 40.14 10.48 -3.49
N GLN A 196 39.08 11.11 -3.98
CA GLN A 196 38.02 11.70 -3.16
C GLN A 196 36.69 10.99 -3.39
N VAL A 197 35.78 11.15 -2.42
CA VAL A 197 34.39 10.67 -2.53
C VAL A 197 33.46 11.87 -2.66
N ILE A 198 32.62 11.85 -3.68
CA ILE A 198 31.57 12.83 -3.93
C ILE A 198 30.29 12.37 -3.20
N LEU A 199 29.54 13.33 -2.66
CA LEU A 199 28.25 13.10 -2.03
C LEU A 199 27.15 13.82 -2.81
N SER A 200 26.13 13.07 -3.21
CA SER A 200 24.84 13.59 -3.70
C SER A 200 23.69 13.13 -2.82
N TYR A 201 22.58 13.84 -2.82
CA TYR A 201 21.38 13.47 -2.07
C TYR A 201 20.09 13.66 -2.86
N SER A 202 19.05 12.95 -2.42
CA SER A 202 17.68 13.06 -2.94
C SER A 202 16.66 12.93 -1.81
N ASP A 203 15.56 13.67 -1.93
CA ASP A 203 14.40 13.58 -1.02
C ASP A 203 13.21 12.83 -1.64
N ASP A 204 13.27 12.50 -2.95
CA ASP A 204 12.18 11.84 -3.70
C ASP A 204 12.64 10.62 -4.54
N ALA A 205 13.93 10.30 -4.48
CA ALA A 205 14.68 9.30 -5.26
C ALA A 205 14.87 9.59 -6.76
N SER A 206 14.25 10.64 -7.29
CA SER A 206 14.24 10.99 -8.72
C SER A 206 15.02 12.28 -9.05
N THR A 207 15.04 13.24 -8.14
CA THR A 207 15.77 14.50 -8.27
C THR A 207 16.98 14.48 -7.34
N TRP A 208 18.15 14.81 -7.89
CA TRP A 208 19.42 14.69 -7.19
C TRP A 208 20.16 16.02 -7.16
N ALA A 209 20.75 16.33 -6.01
CA ALA A 209 21.61 17.48 -5.81
C ALA A 209 22.95 17.04 -5.23
N GLN A 210 24.04 17.58 -5.77
CA GLN A 210 25.36 17.34 -5.21
C GLN A 210 25.54 18.17 -3.93
N ALA A 211 25.94 17.52 -2.84
CA ALA A 211 26.20 18.14 -1.55
C ALA A 211 27.68 18.45 -1.29
N SER A 212 28.61 17.60 -1.75
CA SER A 212 30.06 17.83 -1.60
C SER A 212 30.86 17.28 -2.78
N ASN A 213 32.01 17.88 -3.09
CA ASN A 213 32.99 17.38 -4.07
C ASN A 213 34.06 16.46 -3.46
N GLY A 214 34.08 16.32 -2.14
CA GLY A 214 35.09 15.56 -1.42
C GLY A 214 34.72 15.49 0.05
N VAL A 215 34.46 14.30 0.56
CA VAL A 215 34.06 14.07 1.95
C VAL A 215 35.16 13.43 2.79
N LEU A 216 36.24 12.94 2.18
CA LEU A 216 37.36 12.33 2.90
C LEU A 216 38.30 13.41 3.43
N ILE A 217 38.55 13.44 4.74
CA ILE A 217 39.48 14.39 5.36
C ILE A 217 40.92 14.06 4.97
N ASP A 218 41.27 12.78 5.01
CA ASP A 218 42.59 12.25 4.64
C ASP A 218 42.42 11.29 3.45
N PRO A 219 42.31 11.82 2.22
CA PRO A 219 42.11 10.98 1.04
C PRO A 219 43.34 10.10 0.73
N PRO A 220 43.12 8.87 0.25
CA PRO A 220 44.21 7.99 -0.18
C PRO A 220 44.81 8.49 -1.50
N ALA A 221 46.13 8.35 -1.66
CA ALA A 221 46.83 8.72 -2.89
C ALA A 221 46.85 7.56 -3.91
N LEU A 222 46.76 7.90 -5.20
CA LEU A 222 46.89 6.94 -6.30
C LEU A 222 48.33 6.89 -6.83
N ASN A 223 48.78 5.72 -7.30
CA ASN A 223 50.13 5.48 -7.80
C ASN A 223 50.13 4.41 -8.91
N THR A 224 51.22 4.35 -9.68
CA THR A 224 51.40 3.31 -10.71
C THR A 224 51.88 1.99 -10.07
N PRO A 225 51.35 0.83 -10.50
CA PRO A 225 51.81 -0.49 -10.07
C PRO A 225 53.32 -0.67 -10.14
N GLY A 226 53.90 -1.36 -9.14
CA GLY A 226 55.25 -1.89 -9.21
C GLY A 226 55.81 -2.34 -7.86
N ALA A 227 56.88 -3.13 -7.91
CA ALA A 227 57.59 -3.62 -6.73
C ALA A 227 58.01 -2.49 -5.77
N GLY A 228 57.63 -2.60 -4.50
CA GLY A 228 57.97 -1.66 -3.42
C GLY A 228 57.29 -0.29 -3.53
N ARG A 229 56.21 -0.17 -4.30
CA ARG A 229 55.45 1.09 -4.44
C ARG A 229 54.55 1.32 -3.23
N LEU A 230 54.53 2.54 -2.73
CA LEU A 230 53.58 2.98 -1.69
C LEU A 230 52.26 3.41 -2.34
N HIS A 231 51.17 3.37 -1.56
CA HIS A 231 49.80 3.79 -1.92
C HIS A 231 49.03 2.83 -2.85
N TYR A 232 47.99 3.32 -3.53
CA TYR A 232 46.98 2.51 -4.20
C TYR A 232 47.02 2.66 -5.72
N GLU A 233 46.76 1.60 -6.47
CA GLU A 233 46.68 1.67 -7.94
C GLU A 233 45.26 1.78 -8.47
N ASN A 234 44.28 1.27 -7.73
CA ASN A 234 42.91 1.22 -8.19
C ASN A 234 41.93 1.37 -7.01
N LEU A 235 40.77 1.96 -7.32
CA LEU A 235 39.66 2.13 -6.38
C LEU A 235 38.61 1.06 -6.67
N GLY A 236 38.04 0.48 -5.62
CA GLY A 236 37.06 -0.58 -5.69
C GLY A 236 35.68 -0.15 -5.23
N GLN A 237 34.94 -1.13 -4.74
CA GLN A 237 33.60 -1.02 -4.18
C GLN A 237 33.52 -0.01 -3.02
N LEU A 238 32.37 0.65 -2.90
CA LEU A 238 31.97 1.43 -1.73
C LEU A 238 30.72 0.79 -1.12
N ARG A 239 30.62 0.81 0.22
CA ARG A 239 29.40 0.46 0.96
C ARG A 239 29.21 1.39 2.14
N ALA A 240 27.97 1.78 2.42
CA ALA A 240 27.67 2.70 3.49
C ALA A 240 26.44 2.26 4.27
N CYS A 241 26.46 2.41 5.59
CA CYS A 241 25.28 2.17 6.42
C CYS A 241 25.14 3.23 7.51
N TYR A 242 23.90 3.63 7.79
CA TYR A 242 23.58 4.58 8.85
C TYR A 242 23.38 3.85 10.19
N HIS A 243 24.07 4.31 11.23
CA HIS A 243 23.92 3.75 12.58
C HIS A 243 23.94 4.86 13.64
N ASN A 244 22.85 5.02 14.40
CA ASN A 244 22.77 5.92 15.57
C ASN A 244 23.31 7.35 15.35
N GLY A 245 23.00 7.98 14.21
CA GLY A 245 23.45 9.33 13.88
C GLY A 245 24.84 9.41 13.24
N GLN A 246 25.48 8.27 13.03
CA GLN A 246 26.79 8.12 12.39
C GLN A 246 26.63 7.36 11.07
N ILE A 247 27.61 7.48 10.19
CA ILE A 247 27.67 6.72 8.94
C ILE A 247 29.00 5.98 8.89
N LEU A 248 28.95 4.66 8.67
CA LEU A 248 30.09 3.86 8.24
C LEU A 248 30.20 3.99 6.72
N LEU A 249 31.43 4.17 6.22
CA LEU A 249 31.74 4.03 4.80
C LEU A 249 32.92 3.06 4.68
N LEU A 250 32.71 1.96 3.96
CA LEU A 250 33.74 0.99 3.62
C LEU A 250 34.19 1.21 2.17
N ALA A 251 35.49 1.09 1.95
CA ALA A 251 36.12 1.27 0.65
C ALA A 251 37.09 0.12 0.36
N SER A 252 36.97 -0.46 -0.83
CA SER A 252 37.90 -1.46 -1.36
C SER A 252 38.96 -0.75 -2.17
N MET A 253 40.23 -1.13 -2.01
CA MET A 253 41.34 -0.59 -2.79
C MET A 253 42.38 -1.65 -3.10
N VAL A 254 43.08 -1.45 -4.23
CA VAL A 254 44.22 -2.30 -4.62
C VAL A 254 45.51 -1.55 -4.36
N VAL A 255 46.40 -2.14 -3.55
CA VAL A 255 47.71 -1.57 -3.23
C VAL A 255 48.65 -1.62 -4.44
N ALA A 256 49.38 -0.55 -4.71
CA ALA A 256 50.26 -0.42 -5.87
C ALA A 256 51.53 -1.32 -5.79
N ASP A 257 51.89 -1.79 -4.60
CA ASP A 257 52.99 -2.75 -4.43
C ASP A 257 52.65 -4.12 -5.01
N THR A 258 53.43 -4.58 -5.98
CA THR A 258 53.28 -5.90 -6.60
C THR A 258 54.10 -7.00 -5.91
N ASP A 259 54.93 -6.66 -4.91
CA ASP A 259 55.80 -7.60 -4.18
C ASP A 259 55.19 -8.04 -2.82
N VAL A 260 53.86 -7.95 -2.67
CA VAL A 260 53.15 -8.32 -1.44
C VAL A 260 53.00 -9.84 -1.28
N SER A 261 54.10 -10.54 -1.04
CA SER A 261 54.10 -11.97 -0.67
C SER A 261 54.41 -12.13 0.82
N PRO A 262 53.62 -12.88 1.62
CA PRO A 262 52.52 -13.79 1.23
C PRO A 262 51.10 -13.19 1.22
N GLY A 263 50.94 -11.87 1.35
CA GLY A 263 49.64 -11.20 1.49
C GLY A 263 48.85 -10.99 0.17
N ALA A 264 47.80 -10.17 0.25
CA ALA A 264 47.01 -9.74 -0.91
C ALA A 264 47.04 -8.21 -1.07
N ARG A 265 46.84 -7.76 -2.30
CA ARG A 265 46.83 -6.36 -2.71
C ARG A 265 45.49 -5.70 -2.43
N ASP A 266 44.40 -6.47 -2.41
CA ASP A 266 43.07 -5.98 -2.04
C ASP A 266 42.98 -5.72 -0.54
N VAL A 267 42.67 -4.48 -0.18
CA VAL A 267 42.49 -4.05 1.20
C VAL A 267 41.16 -3.34 1.40
N LEU A 268 40.64 -3.48 2.62
CA LEU A 268 39.49 -2.75 3.12
C LEU A 268 39.97 -1.52 3.90
N ILE A 269 39.35 -0.37 3.63
CA ILE A 269 39.49 0.85 4.41
C ILE A 269 38.15 1.20 5.03
N GLN A 270 38.17 1.50 6.33
CA GLN A 270 37.01 1.91 7.10
C GLN A 270 37.08 3.41 7.37
N TYR A 271 36.00 4.10 7.02
CA TYR A 271 35.77 5.49 7.36
C TYR A 271 34.51 5.64 8.22
N ALA A 272 34.49 6.67 9.07
CA ALA A 272 33.32 7.03 9.86
C ALA A 272 33.00 8.52 9.80
N SER A 273 31.72 8.83 9.78
CA SER A 273 31.18 10.19 9.83
C SER A 273 30.28 10.39 11.04
N ARG A 274 30.34 11.59 11.64
CA ARG A 274 29.48 12.06 12.74
C ARG A 274 28.54 13.20 12.34
N ASP A 275 28.66 13.67 11.10
CA ASP A 275 27.91 14.78 10.52
C ASP A 275 27.09 14.33 9.31
N VAL A 276 26.61 13.08 9.38
CA VAL A 276 25.69 12.49 8.40
C VAL A 276 26.27 12.49 6.99
N GLY A 277 27.56 12.16 6.89
CA GLY A 277 28.27 11.95 5.62
C GLY A 277 28.91 13.21 5.03
N ALA A 278 28.82 14.37 5.67
CA ALA A 278 29.45 15.60 5.18
C ALA A 278 30.98 15.54 5.27
N SER A 279 31.52 14.86 6.28
CA SER A 279 32.95 14.55 6.40
C SER A 279 33.20 13.16 6.99
N PHE A 280 34.30 12.53 6.57
CA PHE A 280 34.73 11.20 6.99
C PHE A 280 36.17 11.21 7.50
N THR A 281 36.40 10.49 8.59
CA THR A 281 37.72 10.23 9.16
C THR A 281 38.06 8.75 9.00
N THR A 282 39.31 8.43 8.68
CA THR A 282 39.81 7.05 8.60
C THR A 282 39.85 6.43 9.99
N ILE A 283 39.32 5.22 10.13
CA ILE A 283 39.28 4.43 11.37
C ILE A 283 40.24 3.25 11.27
N TYR A 284 40.20 2.54 10.15
CA TYR A 284 41.03 1.37 9.88
C TYR A 284 41.49 1.39 8.43
N GLU A 285 42.73 0.96 8.20
CA GLU A 285 43.34 0.80 6.89
C GLU A 285 44.04 -0.57 6.86
N GLY A 286 43.60 -1.44 5.92
CA GLY A 286 44.14 -2.80 5.80
C GLY A 286 45.63 -2.83 5.45
N VAL A 287 46.36 -3.78 6.03
CA VAL A 287 47.81 -3.92 5.84
C VAL A 287 48.10 -5.09 4.87
N PRO A 288 48.60 -4.82 3.65
CA PRO A 288 48.74 -5.82 2.58
C PRO A 288 49.88 -6.83 2.79
N THR A 289 50.77 -6.59 3.76
CA THR A 289 51.96 -7.43 4.00
C THR A 289 51.71 -8.63 4.93
N GLU A 290 50.50 -8.80 5.47
CA GLU A 290 50.17 -9.88 6.40
C GLU A 290 49.10 -10.82 5.81
N VAL A 291 49.27 -12.14 5.94
CA VAL A 291 48.18 -13.09 5.66
C VAL A 291 47.25 -13.07 6.87
N SER A 292 46.18 -12.29 6.79
CA SER A 292 45.19 -12.19 7.86
C SER A 292 43.78 -12.40 7.33
N THR A 293 42.89 -12.87 8.21
CA THR A 293 41.45 -13.00 7.92
C THR A 293 40.79 -11.64 7.63
N SER A 294 41.47 -10.53 7.94
CA SER A 294 41.01 -9.15 7.75
C SER A 294 41.26 -8.58 6.35
N LEU A 295 41.88 -9.35 5.44
CA LEU A 295 42.11 -8.92 4.05
C LEU A 295 40.98 -9.37 3.11
N GLY A 296 40.51 -8.46 2.25
CA GLY A 296 39.46 -8.68 1.26
C GLY A 296 39.03 -7.39 0.56
N GLY A 297 38.68 -7.51 -0.73
CA GLY A 297 38.23 -6.39 -1.57
C GLY A 297 36.74 -6.41 -1.94
N GLN A 298 36.02 -7.46 -1.54
CA GLN A 298 34.59 -7.67 -1.79
C GLN A 298 33.87 -7.73 -0.45
N PHE A 299 33.07 -6.73 -0.13
CA PHE A 299 32.41 -6.63 1.16
C PHE A 299 31.02 -6.03 1.05
N ASP A 300 30.25 -6.23 2.10
CA ASP A 300 28.96 -5.58 2.28
C ASP A 300 28.70 -5.26 3.75
N CYS A 301 27.89 -4.25 4.02
CA CYS A 301 27.59 -3.83 5.38
C CYS A 301 26.14 -3.38 5.58
N GLU A 302 25.56 -3.82 6.68
CA GLU A 302 24.18 -3.50 7.06
C GLU A 302 24.04 -3.33 8.58
N VAL A 303 22.91 -2.77 9.02
CA VAL A 303 22.59 -2.68 10.45
C VAL A 303 21.60 -3.78 10.85
N VAL A 304 22.00 -4.61 11.80
CA VAL A 304 21.17 -5.70 12.36
C VAL A 304 21.18 -5.64 13.88
N ASP A 305 20.02 -5.76 14.51
CA ASP A 305 19.83 -5.75 15.97
C ASP A 305 20.61 -4.63 16.71
N GLY A 306 20.72 -3.46 16.08
CA GLY A 306 21.40 -2.30 16.66
C GLY A 306 22.93 -2.37 16.65
N ARG A 307 23.53 -3.21 15.80
CA ARG A 307 24.96 -3.28 15.52
C ARG A 307 25.21 -3.16 14.01
N VAL A 308 26.42 -2.78 13.62
CA VAL A 308 26.83 -2.81 12.22
C VAL A 308 27.42 -4.18 11.92
N LEU A 309 26.82 -4.90 10.98
CA LEU A 309 27.31 -6.17 10.47
C LEU A 309 28.08 -5.92 9.18
N ILE A 310 29.29 -6.44 9.10
CA ILE A 310 30.15 -6.40 7.92
C ILE A 310 30.40 -7.83 7.48
N THR A 311 30.30 -8.10 6.19
CA THR A 311 30.65 -9.39 5.58
C THR A 311 31.64 -9.18 4.44
N TRP A 312 32.57 -10.11 4.24
CA TRP A 312 33.57 -9.99 3.18
C TRP A 312 34.11 -11.34 2.71
N ALA A 313 34.58 -11.37 1.47
CA ALA A 313 35.36 -12.47 0.93
C ALA A 313 36.83 -12.33 1.37
N SER A 314 37.37 -13.35 2.05
CA SER A 314 38.78 -13.35 2.50
C SER A 314 39.75 -13.84 1.42
N VAL A 315 41.04 -13.56 1.58
CA VAL A 315 42.13 -14.09 0.72
C VAL A 315 42.90 -15.25 1.37
N THR A 316 42.48 -15.67 2.57
CA THR A 316 43.19 -16.69 3.37
C THR A 316 42.80 -18.12 2.98
N GLY A 317 43.41 -18.64 1.90
CA GLY A 317 43.27 -20.05 1.51
C GLY A 317 41.82 -20.51 1.22
N SER A 318 41.52 -21.80 1.40
CA SER A 318 40.19 -22.40 1.23
C SER A 318 39.25 -22.06 2.40
N SER A 319 38.91 -20.78 2.58
CA SER A 319 38.02 -20.29 3.63
C SER A 319 36.70 -19.76 3.03
N PRO A 320 35.55 -19.86 3.72
CA PRO A 320 34.31 -19.20 3.32
C PRO A 320 34.40 -17.67 3.57
N PRO A 321 33.38 -16.88 3.18
CA PRO A 321 33.24 -15.50 3.62
C PRO A 321 33.28 -15.38 5.15
N TYR A 322 33.65 -14.21 5.64
CA TYR A 322 33.66 -13.88 7.07
C TYR A 322 32.67 -12.77 7.37
N SER A 323 32.25 -12.70 8.63
CA SER A 323 31.45 -11.62 9.19
C SER A 323 32.10 -11.05 10.44
N ALA A 324 31.81 -9.79 10.72
CA ALA A 324 32.21 -9.10 11.95
C ALA A 324 31.12 -8.12 12.33
N THR A 325 30.89 -7.95 13.63
CA THR A 325 29.93 -6.97 14.16
C THR A 325 30.65 -5.85 14.88
N LEU A 326 30.29 -4.61 14.57
CA LEU A 326 30.76 -3.41 15.26
C LEU A 326 29.62 -2.81 16.08
N SER A 327 29.93 -2.34 17.29
CA SER A 327 29.02 -1.59 18.14
C SER A 327 28.79 -0.15 17.66
N SER A 328 29.70 0.39 16.85
CA SER A 328 29.62 1.72 16.24
C SER A 328 30.51 1.80 15.01
N PRO A 329 30.21 2.67 14.02
CA PRO A 329 31.12 2.99 12.92
C PRO A 329 32.54 3.42 13.32
N TYR A 330 32.76 3.88 14.56
CA TYR A 330 34.07 4.28 15.08
C TYR A 330 34.85 3.16 15.78
N GLU A 331 34.27 1.98 15.96
CA GLU A 331 34.99 0.79 16.40
C GLU A 331 35.82 0.25 15.24
N SER A 332 37.11 -0.01 15.47
CA SER A 332 38.00 -0.52 14.42
C SER A 332 37.59 -1.93 14.00
N PHE A 333 37.49 -2.15 12.69
CA PHE A 333 37.29 -3.48 12.12
C PHE A 333 38.33 -4.52 12.57
N ASP A 334 39.57 -4.09 12.82
CA ASP A 334 40.64 -4.98 13.26
C ASP A 334 40.45 -5.50 14.69
N ASP A 335 39.71 -4.77 15.52
CA ASP A 335 39.43 -5.14 16.91
C ASP A 335 38.20 -6.05 17.03
N ALA A 336 37.34 -6.09 16.01
CA ALA A 336 36.10 -6.86 16.02
C ALA A 336 36.33 -8.37 15.99
N ASP A 337 35.45 -9.15 16.60
CA ASP A 337 35.51 -10.61 16.48
C ASP A 337 35.11 -11.04 15.05
N LYS A 338 35.98 -11.83 14.41
CA LYS A 338 35.74 -12.37 13.07
C LYS A 338 35.10 -13.75 13.19
N VAL A 339 33.89 -13.86 12.68
CA VAL A 339 33.13 -15.11 12.62
C VAL A 339 33.16 -15.60 11.19
N SER A 340 33.46 -16.88 11.00
CA SER A 340 33.33 -17.48 9.69
C SER A 340 31.85 -17.61 9.34
N VAL A 341 31.45 -17.20 8.13
CA VAL A 341 30.14 -17.55 7.55
C VAL A 341 30.21 -19.02 7.14
N SER A 342 30.52 -19.89 8.11
CA SER A 342 30.74 -21.33 7.94
C SER A 342 29.50 -22.08 8.37
N VAL A 343 28.83 -22.62 7.37
CA VAL A 343 28.32 -23.99 7.38
C VAL A 343 29.33 -24.81 6.59
N ASP A 344 29.34 -26.15 6.73
CA ASP A 344 30.17 -27.05 5.92
C ASP A 344 30.05 -26.72 4.41
N PHE A 345 30.83 -25.78 3.90
CA PHE A 345 31.00 -25.53 2.46
C PHE A 345 31.75 -26.71 1.80
N GLY A 346 32.10 -27.74 2.58
CA GLY A 346 32.33 -29.14 2.17
C GLY A 346 33.40 -29.35 1.10
N CYS A 347 34.14 -28.32 0.77
CA CYS A 347 35.03 -28.28 -0.37
C CYS A 347 36.37 -27.76 0.12
N SER A 348 37.37 -28.63 0.10
CA SER A 348 38.78 -28.27 0.20
C SER A 348 39.23 -27.27 -0.88
N ASP A 349 38.36 -26.97 -1.86
CA ASP A 349 38.63 -26.16 -3.04
C ASP A 349 37.67 -24.96 -3.21
N VAL A 350 36.77 -24.65 -2.25
CA VAL A 350 36.10 -23.34 -2.19
C VAL A 350 37.08 -22.35 -1.62
N THR A 351 37.90 -21.78 -2.50
CA THR A 351 38.64 -20.57 -2.14
C THR A 351 37.63 -19.42 -2.06
N SER A 352 37.70 -18.60 -1.02
CA SER A 352 36.89 -17.38 -0.95
C SER A 352 37.21 -16.41 -2.09
N ALA A 353 38.32 -16.63 -2.80
CA ALA A 353 38.73 -15.93 -4.01
C ALA A 353 39.76 -16.77 -4.79
N ALA A 354 39.77 -16.71 -6.12
CA ALA A 354 41.02 -16.95 -6.85
C ALA A 354 41.94 -15.76 -6.62
N VAL A 355 43.22 -15.97 -6.32
CA VAL A 355 44.20 -14.87 -6.24
C VAL A 355 45.14 -14.94 -7.44
N SER A 356 45.16 -13.90 -8.27
CA SER A 356 46.08 -13.77 -9.41
C SER A 356 46.83 -12.45 -9.30
N GLY A 357 48.17 -12.50 -9.33
CA GLY A 357 49.00 -11.29 -9.18
C GLY A 357 48.87 -10.60 -7.81
N GLY A 358 48.30 -11.28 -6.80
CA GLY A 358 48.02 -10.71 -5.48
C GLY A 358 46.61 -10.13 -5.32
N GLU A 359 45.75 -10.20 -6.34
CA GLU A 359 44.37 -9.67 -6.32
C GLU A 359 43.31 -10.76 -6.35
N ILE A 360 42.13 -10.48 -5.80
CA ILE A 360 40.90 -11.28 -5.91
C ILE A 360 40.42 -11.27 -7.37
N ALA A 361 40.59 -12.40 -8.05
CA ALA A 361 40.20 -12.60 -9.44
C ALA A 361 38.77 -13.15 -9.62
N SER A 362 38.20 -13.80 -8.60
CA SER A 362 36.81 -14.31 -8.66
C SER A 362 36.25 -14.55 -7.25
N ALA A 363 35.36 -13.67 -6.80
CA ALA A 363 34.57 -13.78 -5.59
C ALA A 363 33.52 -12.66 -5.57
N ASP A 364 32.34 -12.94 -5.03
CA ASP A 364 31.33 -11.93 -4.75
C ASP A 364 30.60 -12.26 -3.46
N CYS A 365 30.27 -11.21 -2.70
CA CYS A 365 29.55 -11.29 -1.44
C CYS A 365 28.58 -10.11 -1.36
N ALA A 366 27.30 -10.40 -1.14
CA ALA A 366 26.27 -9.40 -0.87
C ALA A 366 25.51 -9.73 0.40
N LEU A 367 25.14 -8.71 1.16
CA LEU A 367 24.42 -8.81 2.42
C LEU A 367 23.09 -8.06 2.29
N CYS A 368 22.03 -8.63 2.86
CA CYS A 368 20.81 -7.87 3.10
C CYS A 368 20.16 -8.29 4.41
N ILE A 369 19.40 -7.38 5.00
CA ILE A 369 18.53 -7.69 6.15
C ILE A 369 17.11 -7.88 5.65
N GLY A 370 16.54 -9.06 5.90
CA GLY A 370 15.14 -9.36 5.63
C GLY A 370 14.20 -8.44 6.42
N ASP A 371 12.96 -8.29 5.97
CA ASP A 371 11.90 -7.61 6.73
C ASP A 371 11.60 -8.32 8.08
N ASP A 372 11.98 -9.59 8.20
CA ASP A 372 11.96 -10.35 9.45
C ASP A 372 13.10 -10.01 10.42
N GLY A 373 14.10 -9.22 9.98
CA GLY A 373 15.31 -8.89 10.72
C GLY A 373 16.38 -9.98 10.68
N ILE A 374 16.27 -10.96 9.78
CA ILE A 374 17.28 -12.01 9.56
C ILE A 374 18.33 -11.45 8.58
N ALA A 375 19.61 -11.67 8.88
CA ALA A 375 20.68 -11.33 7.95
C ALA A 375 20.86 -12.46 6.92
N TYR A 376 20.94 -12.12 5.64
CA TYR A 376 21.17 -13.05 4.53
C TYR A 376 22.43 -12.67 3.78
N VAL A 377 23.34 -13.64 3.60
CA VAL A 377 24.56 -13.49 2.81
C VAL A 377 24.44 -14.32 1.53
N PHE A 378 24.64 -13.66 0.40
CA PHE A 378 24.69 -14.25 -0.93
C PHE A 378 26.14 -14.27 -1.36
N ALA A 379 26.69 -15.47 -1.57
CA ALA A 379 28.09 -15.63 -1.92
C ALA A 379 28.25 -16.57 -3.12
N THR A 380 29.20 -16.25 -4.00
CA THR A 380 29.66 -17.16 -5.05
C THR A 380 30.78 -18.05 -4.49
N ALA A 381 30.56 -19.35 -4.51
CA ALA A 381 31.55 -20.34 -4.16
C ALA A 381 32.55 -20.47 -5.31
N TYR A 382 33.85 -20.42 -5.03
CA TYR A 382 34.86 -20.78 -6.02
C TYR A 382 34.89 -22.30 -6.20
N SER A 383 34.43 -22.81 -7.33
CA SER A 383 34.49 -24.23 -7.65
C SER A 383 34.63 -24.43 -9.17
N GLU A 384 34.65 -25.68 -9.63
CA GLU A 384 34.55 -26.00 -11.06
C GLU A 384 33.20 -25.59 -11.71
N ALA A 385 32.23 -25.05 -10.97
CA ALA A 385 30.97 -24.55 -11.53
C ALA A 385 30.56 -23.15 -11.03
N GLN A 386 31.36 -22.53 -10.16
CA GLN A 386 31.13 -21.20 -9.59
C GLN A 386 29.69 -20.98 -9.08
N GLU A 387 29.21 -21.88 -8.22
CA GLU A 387 27.83 -21.86 -7.74
C GLU A 387 27.60 -20.71 -6.75
N ALA A 388 26.41 -20.12 -6.75
CA ALA A 388 26.06 -19.09 -5.78
C ALA A 388 25.00 -19.61 -4.80
N VAL A 389 25.26 -19.43 -3.50
CA VAL A 389 24.45 -19.97 -2.40
C VAL A 389 24.07 -18.87 -1.42
N VAL A 390 23.17 -19.21 -0.49
CA VAL A 390 22.68 -18.30 0.55
C VAL A 390 22.90 -18.88 1.93
N ALA A 391 23.44 -18.07 2.84
CA ALA A 391 23.49 -18.33 4.27
C ALA A 391 22.64 -17.29 5.01
N ARG A 392 22.11 -17.66 6.18
CA ARG A 392 21.38 -16.75 7.08
C ARG A 392 21.93 -16.76 8.50
N SER A 393 21.68 -15.66 9.21
CA SER A 393 21.90 -15.53 10.64
C SER A 393 20.66 -14.96 11.33
N VAL A 394 20.22 -15.64 12.39
CA VAL A 394 19.06 -15.23 13.22
C VAL A 394 19.47 -14.51 14.50
N ASP A 395 20.77 -14.41 14.78
CA ASP A 395 21.39 -13.87 15.99
C ASP A 395 22.30 -12.66 15.72
N GLY A 396 22.06 -11.96 14.61
CA GLY A 396 22.76 -10.71 14.28
C GLY A 396 24.19 -10.89 13.74
N GLY A 397 24.51 -12.07 13.22
CA GLY A 397 25.81 -12.39 12.61
C GLY A 397 26.77 -13.17 13.52
N GLU A 398 26.31 -13.66 14.68
CA GLU A 398 27.12 -14.46 15.61
C GLU A 398 27.23 -15.93 15.14
N THR A 399 26.19 -16.47 14.52
CA THR A 399 26.20 -17.79 13.87
C THR A 399 25.49 -17.78 12.51
N TRP A 400 25.90 -18.69 11.62
CA TRP A 400 25.42 -18.77 10.24
C TRP A 400 25.00 -20.19 9.85
N GLU A 401 23.94 -20.29 9.04
CA GLU A 401 23.51 -21.57 8.44
C GLU A 401 23.04 -21.43 6.98
N THR A 402 23.20 -22.49 6.19
CA THR A 402 22.74 -22.54 4.79
C THR A 402 21.24 -22.75 4.68
N ILE A 403 20.68 -22.28 3.57
CA ILE A 403 19.29 -22.45 3.23
C ILE A 403 19.15 -23.45 2.08
N GLY A 404 18.13 -24.30 2.15
CA GLY A 404 17.81 -25.30 1.13
C GLY A 404 18.83 -26.45 1.01
N ARG A 405 18.50 -27.42 0.14
CA ARG A 405 19.41 -28.52 -0.25
C ARG A 405 19.32 -28.80 -1.75
N SER A 406 20.45 -29.17 -2.33
CA SER A 406 20.61 -29.60 -3.73
C SER A 406 21.28 -30.97 -3.80
N SER A 407 21.00 -31.72 -4.86
CA SER A 407 21.66 -33.01 -5.14
C SER A 407 22.97 -32.88 -5.91
N THR A 408 23.27 -31.69 -6.43
CA THR A 408 24.47 -31.43 -7.23
C THR A 408 25.63 -30.90 -6.41
N LEU A 409 25.37 -30.32 -5.22
CA LEU A 409 26.40 -29.82 -4.34
C LEU A 409 26.88 -30.93 -3.39
N SER A 410 28.18 -30.96 -3.11
CA SER A 410 28.77 -31.91 -2.15
C SER A 410 28.44 -31.59 -0.69
N PHE A 411 27.73 -30.49 -0.44
CA PHE A 411 27.36 -29.97 0.87
C PHE A 411 25.86 -29.61 0.96
N ASP A 412 25.36 -29.52 2.19
CA ASP A 412 23.94 -29.24 2.51
C ASP A 412 23.57 -27.76 2.27
N ALA A 413 23.50 -27.35 1.00
CA ALA A 413 23.03 -26.01 0.59
C ALA A 413 22.16 -26.07 -0.68
N GLY A 414 21.25 -25.11 -0.80
CA GLY A 414 20.54 -24.84 -2.04
C GLY A 414 21.18 -23.69 -2.81
N PRO A 415 21.68 -23.91 -4.04
CA PRO A 415 22.15 -22.81 -4.86
C PRO A 415 20.97 -22.00 -5.39
N TRP A 416 21.14 -20.68 -5.43
CA TRP A 416 20.27 -19.80 -6.22
C TRP A 416 20.80 -19.63 -7.65
N TRP A 417 22.07 -19.97 -7.87
CA TRP A 417 22.71 -20.08 -9.19
C TRP A 417 23.63 -21.31 -9.27
N ASN A 418 23.44 -22.12 -10.31
CA ASN A 418 24.34 -23.17 -10.74
C ASN A 418 24.15 -23.42 -12.25
N SER A 419 25.07 -22.93 -13.09
CA SER A 419 25.05 -23.13 -14.55
C SER A 419 25.87 -24.34 -15.02
N GLN A 420 26.57 -25.01 -14.09
CA GLN A 420 27.58 -26.04 -14.37
C GLN A 420 28.71 -25.57 -15.30
N SER A 421 29.04 -24.27 -15.25
CA SER A 421 30.08 -23.64 -16.07
C SER A 421 31.03 -22.80 -15.23
N VAL A 422 32.34 -23.01 -15.38
CA VAL A 422 33.41 -22.17 -14.78
C VAL A 422 33.49 -20.75 -15.35
N THR A 423 32.73 -20.45 -16.40
CA THR A 423 32.90 -19.23 -17.21
C THR A 423 31.61 -18.43 -17.37
N ASP A 424 30.53 -18.86 -16.72
CA ASP A 424 29.24 -18.16 -16.70
C ASP A 424 28.68 -18.10 -15.28
N TYR A 425 28.82 -16.93 -14.65
CA TYR A 425 28.49 -16.73 -13.25
C TYR A 425 28.12 -15.27 -12.96
N PRO A 426 27.23 -15.02 -11.98
CA PRO A 426 26.93 -13.70 -11.48
C PRO A 426 28.17 -13.03 -10.89
N THR A 427 28.34 -11.75 -11.18
CA THR A 427 29.43 -10.93 -10.63
C THR A 427 28.92 -9.61 -10.10
N ARG A 428 29.70 -8.93 -9.26
CA ARG A 428 29.41 -7.57 -8.74
C ARG A 428 28.03 -7.52 -8.07
N THR A 429 27.79 -8.41 -7.11
CA THR A 429 26.44 -8.59 -6.55
C THR A 429 26.06 -7.51 -5.54
N CYS A 430 24.77 -7.17 -5.48
CA CYS A 430 24.14 -6.37 -4.42
C CYS A 430 22.78 -7.00 -4.10
N ALA A 431 22.45 -7.13 -2.82
CA ALA A 431 21.20 -7.74 -2.38
C ALA A 431 20.37 -6.76 -1.56
N VAL A 432 19.06 -6.77 -1.73
CA VAL A 432 18.14 -5.94 -0.92
C VAL A 432 16.84 -6.67 -0.67
N SER A 433 16.36 -6.62 0.57
CA SER A 433 15.03 -7.11 0.92
C SER A 433 13.96 -6.15 0.42
N HIS A 434 12.97 -6.67 -0.30
CA HIS A 434 11.90 -5.90 -0.89
C HIS A 434 10.60 -6.72 -0.91
N ARG A 435 9.55 -6.24 -0.23
CA ARG A 435 8.18 -6.80 -0.29
C ARG A 435 8.10 -8.30 -0.01
N GLY A 436 8.84 -8.74 1.00
CA GLY A 436 8.90 -10.15 1.42
C GLY A 436 9.74 -11.05 0.49
N GLN A 437 10.44 -10.48 -0.50
CA GLN A 437 11.41 -11.15 -1.37
C GLN A 437 12.80 -10.53 -1.17
N VAL A 438 13.83 -11.16 -1.74
CA VAL A 438 15.16 -10.56 -1.89
C VAL A 438 15.46 -10.37 -3.37
N LEU A 439 15.87 -9.17 -3.74
CA LEU A 439 16.35 -8.87 -5.09
C LEU A 439 17.87 -8.89 -5.05
N VAL A 440 18.46 -9.74 -5.89
CA VAL A 440 19.91 -9.79 -6.10
C VAL A 440 20.23 -9.18 -7.45
N PHE A 441 20.79 -7.97 -7.43
CA PHE A 441 21.34 -7.30 -8.60
C PHE A 441 22.72 -7.86 -8.88
N HIS A 442 23.01 -8.10 -10.15
CA HIS A 442 24.28 -8.66 -10.55
C HIS A 442 24.67 -8.26 -11.98
N GLY A 443 25.96 -8.09 -12.19
CA GLY A 443 26.59 -8.33 -13.48
C GLY A 443 26.72 -9.83 -13.72
N PHE A 444 27.31 -10.23 -14.84
CA PHE A 444 27.62 -11.63 -15.08
C PHE A 444 28.82 -11.73 -15.99
N GLU A 445 29.70 -12.68 -15.74
CA GLU A 445 30.73 -13.07 -16.69
C GLU A 445 30.15 -14.10 -17.65
N SER A 446 30.55 -14.10 -18.93
CA SER A 446 30.12 -15.14 -19.87
C SER A 446 31.22 -15.50 -20.87
N THR A 447 31.18 -16.73 -21.40
CA THR A 447 32.07 -17.18 -22.49
C THR A 447 32.08 -16.28 -23.73
N SER A 448 31.06 -15.43 -23.90
CA SER A 448 31.01 -14.39 -24.92
C SER A 448 31.45 -13.06 -24.29
N ALA A 449 32.74 -12.74 -24.36
CA ALA A 449 33.35 -11.54 -23.77
C ALA A 449 32.67 -10.20 -24.13
N VAL A 450 31.83 -10.19 -25.17
CA VAL A 450 31.05 -9.01 -25.58
C VAL A 450 29.93 -8.68 -24.58
N ARG A 451 29.54 -9.62 -23.72
CA ARG A 451 28.27 -9.57 -22.96
C ARG A 451 28.44 -9.46 -21.44
N SER A 452 29.66 -9.59 -20.92
CA SER A 452 29.97 -9.57 -19.48
C SER A 452 29.75 -8.21 -18.79
N LEU A 453 28.98 -7.32 -19.45
CA LEU A 453 28.94 -5.88 -19.22
C LEU A 453 27.51 -5.36 -18.96
N SER A 454 26.57 -6.28 -18.72
CA SER A 454 25.15 -6.01 -18.58
C SER A 454 24.70 -6.09 -17.12
N LEU A 455 23.57 -5.44 -16.80
CA LEU A 455 22.95 -5.44 -15.47
C LEU A 455 21.69 -6.30 -15.49
N ALA A 456 21.61 -7.24 -14.57
CA ALA A 456 20.45 -8.09 -14.37
C ALA A 456 20.01 -8.13 -12.91
N VAL A 457 18.81 -8.66 -12.68
CA VAL A 457 18.24 -8.87 -11.34
C VAL A 457 17.61 -10.25 -11.27
N ALA A 458 17.92 -10.97 -10.20
CA ALA A 458 17.25 -12.19 -9.79
C ALA A 458 16.28 -11.88 -8.64
N TYR A 459 15.03 -12.33 -8.77
CA TYR A 459 14.01 -12.24 -7.74
C TYR A 459 14.01 -13.55 -6.95
N LEU A 460 14.42 -13.51 -5.69
CA LEU A 460 14.60 -14.69 -4.86
C LEU A 460 13.62 -14.70 -3.68
N GLY A 461 13.02 -15.87 -3.43
CA GLY A 461 12.02 -16.04 -2.38
C GLY A 461 10.77 -15.18 -2.59
N GLY A 462 9.88 -15.17 -1.59
CA GLY A 462 8.65 -14.37 -1.66
C GLY A 462 7.37 -15.14 -1.39
N TYR A 463 6.29 -14.38 -1.20
CA TYR A 463 4.98 -14.99 -1.01
C TYR A 463 4.48 -15.57 -2.32
N SER A 464 3.93 -16.78 -2.25
CA SER A 464 3.38 -17.45 -3.42
C SER A 464 2.31 -18.45 -3.04
N SER A 465 1.36 -18.62 -3.95
CA SER A 465 0.33 -19.66 -3.88
C SER A 465 0.84 -21.07 -4.19
N MET A 466 2.13 -21.20 -4.54
CA MET A 466 2.85 -22.46 -4.64
C MET A 466 4.23 -22.29 -4.02
N THR A 467 4.69 -23.27 -3.25
CA THR A 467 5.99 -23.20 -2.57
C THR A 467 6.84 -24.41 -2.92
N THR A 468 8.16 -24.21 -2.99
CA THR A 468 9.08 -25.32 -3.19
C THR A 468 8.87 -26.41 -2.13
N PRO A 469 8.94 -27.70 -2.54
CA PRO A 469 8.60 -28.79 -1.65
C PRO A 469 9.60 -28.89 -0.50
N GLN A 470 9.13 -29.46 0.61
CA GLN A 470 9.98 -29.84 1.73
C GLN A 470 10.54 -31.25 1.56
N PHE A 471 11.72 -31.46 2.14
CA PHE A 471 12.37 -32.78 2.22
C PHE A 471 11.92 -33.61 3.42
N ASP A 472 11.58 -32.94 4.51
CA ASP A 472 11.18 -33.55 5.76
C ASP A 472 9.96 -32.86 6.36
N ASP A 473 9.35 -33.53 7.35
CA ASP A 473 8.16 -33.04 8.05
C ASP A 473 8.47 -31.88 9.03
N LEU A 474 9.76 -31.56 9.25
CA LEU A 474 10.19 -30.54 10.21
C LEU A 474 9.96 -29.12 9.69
N ASN A 475 9.71 -28.98 8.38
CA ASN A 475 9.32 -27.75 7.72
C ASN A 475 10.35 -26.62 7.94
N THR A 476 11.64 -26.95 8.05
CA THR A 476 12.74 -25.96 8.24
C THR A 476 13.09 -25.27 6.92
N LEU A 477 13.72 -24.08 6.95
CA LEU A 477 14.21 -23.45 5.72
C LEU A 477 15.39 -24.22 5.12
N LYS A 478 16.18 -24.92 5.96
CA LYS A 478 17.26 -25.81 5.50
C LYS A 478 16.73 -27.01 4.73
N ALA A 479 15.57 -27.55 5.10
CA ALA A 479 14.96 -28.71 4.44
C ALA A 479 14.08 -28.36 3.22
N ARG A 480 14.41 -27.28 2.49
CA ARG A 480 13.66 -26.82 1.31
C ARG A 480 14.31 -27.22 -0.01
N GLY A 481 13.49 -27.67 -0.95
CA GLY A 481 13.91 -27.91 -2.33
C GLY A 481 14.47 -26.66 -3.00
N THR A 482 15.30 -26.88 -4.02
CA THR A 482 15.88 -25.85 -4.88
C THR A 482 15.95 -26.35 -6.33
N TYR A 483 16.56 -25.57 -7.22
CA TYR A 483 16.91 -26.00 -8.56
C TYR A 483 18.36 -26.48 -8.61
N ASP A 484 18.58 -27.70 -9.11
CA ASP A 484 19.91 -28.30 -9.24
C ASP A 484 20.73 -27.64 -10.36
N LEU A 485 20.07 -27.26 -11.46
CA LEU A 485 20.64 -26.50 -12.57
C LEU A 485 19.74 -25.31 -12.86
N THR A 486 20.34 -24.12 -12.89
CA THR A 486 19.67 -22.86 -13.23
C THR A 486 20.27 -22.28 -14.49
N TRP A 487 19.44 -21.83 -15.41
CA TRP A 487 19.86 -21.05 -16.56
C TRP A 487 19.09 -19.73 -16.60
N TYR A 488 19.84 -18.63 -16.61
CA TYR A 488 19.37 -17.31 -16.97
C TYR A 488 19.86 -16.98 -18.37
N ALA A 489 19.18 -16.06 -19.06
CA ALA A 489 19.56 -15.64 -20.41
C ALA A 489 20.80 -14.71 -20.42
N THR A 490 21.88 -15.10 -19.72
CA THR A 490 23.21 -14.49 -19.69
C THR A 490 24.11 -15.04 -20.79
N VAL A 491 23.93 -16.33 -21.12
CA VAL A 491 24.67 -17.05 -22.16
C VAL A 491 23.75 -17.95 -22.99
N ALA A 492 24.21 -18.39 -24.16
CA ALA A 492 23.50 -19.39 -24.95
C ALA A 492 23.38 -20.71 -24.14
N PRO A 493 22.23 -21.40 -24.15
CA PRO A 493 22.02 -22.60 -23.32
C PRO A 493 23.06 -23.70 -23.54
N ALA A 494 23.55 -23.84 -24.78
CA ALA A 494 24.58 -24.80 -25.16
C ALA A 494 25.92 -24.63 -24.42
N SER A 495 26.16 -23.45 -23.83
CA SER A 495 27.33 -23.12 -23.03
C SER A 495 27.08 -23.15 -21.52
N ALA A 496 25.86 -23.48 -21.08
CA ALA A 496 25.41 -23.48 -19.69
C ALA A 496 24.67 -24.78 -19.34
N GLY A 497 25.30 -25.92 -19.64
CA GLY A 497 24.80 -27.24 -19.26
C GLY A 497 23.67 -27.81 -20.11
N TRP A 498 23.09 -27.08 -21.09
CA TRP A 498 22.01 -27.61 -21.95
C TRP A 498 22.54 -28.16 -23.27
N THR A 499 21.86 -29.17 -23.84
CA THR A 499 22.15 -29.67 -25.19
C THR A 499 21.17 -29.08 -26.21
N ALA A 500 21.69 -28.46 -27.27
CA ALA A 500 20.88 -27.92 -28.36
C ALA A 500 20.50 -29.00 -29.40
N LEU A 501 19.29 -28.91 -29.95
CA LEU A 501 18.74 -29.77 -30.99
C LEU A 501 18.12 -28.93 -32.11
N GLY A 502 18.38 -29.33 -33.36
CA GLY A 502 17.81 -28.68 -34.56
C GLY A 502 18.61 -27.48 -35.07
N SER A 503 18.16 -26.93 -36.21
CA SER A 503 18.87 -25.92 -37.00
C SER A 503 18.21 -24.53 -37.03
N GLY A 504 17.19 -24.27 -36.19
CA GLY A 504 16.67 -22.91 -36.02
C GLY A 504 17.68 -21.99 -35.32
N THR A 505 17.33 -20.70 -35.23
CA THR A 505 18.23 -19.67 -34.69
C THR A 505 17.91 -19.35 -33.24
N ASP A 506 18.94 -19.17 -32.44
CA ASP A 506 18.91 -18.74 -31.04
C ASP A 506 19.87 -17.56 -30.84
N THR A 507 19.31 -16.38 -30.54
CA THR A 507 20.05 -15.13 -30.43
C THR A 507 19.76 -14.48 -29.09
N LEU A 508 20.80 -14.22 -28.30
CA LEU A 508 20.68 -13.51 -27.04
C LEU A 508 20.60 -11.99 -27.27
N GLY A 509 19.72 -11.29 -26.57
CA GLY A 509 19.58 -9.84 -26.62
C GLY A 509 18.96 -9.25 -25.35
N ALA A 510 18.62 -7.96 -25.41
CA ALA A 510 18.19 -7.18 -24.25
C ALA A 510 16.93 -7.69 -23.53
N SER A 511 16.10 -8.49 -24.20
CA SER A 511 14.88 -9.07 -23.64
C SER A 511 15.04 -10.54 -23.22
N GLY A 512 16.19 -11.16 -23.46
CA GLY A 512 16.46 -12.59 -23.25
C GLY A 512 16.91 -13.32 -24.51
N LEU A 513 16.75 -14.64 -24.53
CA LEU A 513 17.11 -15.52 -25.66
C LEU A 513 15.95 -15.60 -26.66
N ALA A 514 16.09 -14.91 -27.79
CA ALA A 514 15.17 -15.04 -28.92
C ALA A 514 15.41 -16.34 -29.68
N VAL A 515 14.43 -17.23 -29.68
CA VAL A 515 14.42 -18.46 -30.48
C VAL A 515 13.45 -18.26 -31.65
N ALA A 516 13.94 -18.47 -32.88
CA ALA A 516 13.14 -18.35 -34.09
C ALA A 516 13.37 -19.53 -35.04
N THR A 517 12.30 -20.04 -35.62
CA THR A 517 12.32 -21.14 -36.58
C THR A 517 11.51 -20.81 -37.83
N THR A 518 11.87 -21.41 -38.97
CA THR A 518 11.07 -21.36 -40.21
C THR A 518 11.33 -22.66 -40.97
N GLY A 519 10.35 -23.57 -40.98
CA GLY A 519 10.52 -24.92 -41.53
C GLY A 519 11.64 -25.71 -40.84
N ALA A 520 11.92 -25.40 -39.57
CA ALA A 520 12.96 -26.00 -38.75
C ALA A 520 12.47 -26.10 -37.29
N LEU A 521 13.26 -26.74 -36.44
CA LEU A 521 13.06 -26.75 -34.98
C LEU A 521 14.34 -26.24 -34.30
N ARG A 522 14.21 -25.76 -33.06
CA ARG A 522 15.32 -25.38 -32.19
C ARG A 522 14.90 -25.58 -30.75
N SER A 523 15.40 -26.62 -30.11
CA SER A 523 15.03 -27.01 -28.75
C SER A 523 16.27 -27.28 -27.92
N PHE A 524 16.17 -27.11 -26.61
CA PHE A 524 17.23 -27.39 -25.66
C PHE A 524 16.75 -28.46 -24.69
N TYR A 525 17.64 -29.35 -24.28
CA TYR A 525 17.32 -30.40 -23.31
C TYR A 525 18.49 -30.71 -22.39
N GLN A 526 18.17 -31.23 -21.20
CA GLN A 526 19.14 -31.74 -20.25
C GLN A 526 18.68 -33.10 -19.72
N ASN A 527 19.60 -34.07 -19.66
CA ASN A 527 19.32 -35.36 -19.02
C ASN A 527 19.83 -35.32 -17.58
N ILE A 528 19.03 -35.81 -16.64
CA ILE A 528 19.42 -35.91 -15.22
C ILE A 528 19.31 -37.37 -14.76
N THR A 529 20.27 -37.78 -13.94
CA THR A 529 20.26 -39.13 -13.32
C THR A 529 19.22 -39.18 -12.21
N GLY A 530 18.38 -40.21 -12.19
CA GLY A 530 17.35 -40.38 -11.17
C GLY A 530 16.44 -41.56 -11.49
N THR A 531 15.50 -41.86 -10.60
CA THR A 531 14.45 -42.86 -10.83
C THR A 531 13.11 -42.14 -11.07
N VAL A 532 12.14 -42.83 -11.66
CA VAL A 532 10.78 -42.28 -11.80
C VAL A 532 10.13 -41.97 -10.44
N ALA A 533 10.53 -42.66 -9.37
CA ALA A 533 9.99 -42.43 -8.03
C ALA A 533 10.43 -41.10 -7.40
N HIS A 534 11.52 -40.51 -7.88
CA HIS A 534 12.06 -39.27 -7.32
C HIS A 534 11.32 -38.00 -7.78
N GLY A 535 10.58 -38.06 -8.90
CA GLY A 535 9.91 -36.89 -9.47
C GLY A 535 10.87 -35.90 -10.14
N LEU A 536 10.30 -34.86 -10.76
CA LEU A 536 11.02 -33.77 -11.42
C LEU A 536 10.31 -32.43 -11.17
N ILE A 537 11.09 -31.36 -11.03
CA ILE A 537 10.60 -29.97 -11.04
C ILE A 537 11.27 -29.23 -12.18
N PHE A 538 10.48 -28.58 -13.01
CA PHE A 538 10.95 -27.70 -14.08
C PHE A 538 10.29 -26.35 -13.98
N ARG A 539 11.07 -25.27 -14.01
CA ARG A 539 10.59 -23.89 -14.09
C ARG A 539 11.10 -23.26 -15.37
N SER A 540 10.25 -22.50 -16.04
CA SER A 540 10.67 -21.69 -17.20
C SER A 540 9.85 -20.42 -17.31
N ALA A 541 10.44 -19.36 -17.85
CA ALA A 541 9.73 -18.14 -18.22
C ALA A 541 10.07 -17.70 -19.64
N LEU A 542 9.03 -17.33 -20.39
CA LEU A 542 9.14 -16.95 -21.80
C LEU A 542 8.03 -16.01 -22.23
N SER A 543 8.20 -15.34 -23.37
CA SER A 543 7.12 -14.77 -24.17
C SER A 543 7.07 -15.40 -25.56
N VAL A 544 5.89 -15.42 -26.18
CA VAL A 544 5.66 -15.97 -27.51
C VAL A 544 5.06 -14.88 -28.38
N SER A 545 5.73 -14.56 -29.49
CA SER A 545 5.25 -13.57 -30.47
C SER A 545 4.70 -14.23 -31.73
N LEU A 546 5.09 -15.48 -32.01
CA LEU A 546 4.55 -16.26 -33.12
C LEU A 546 4.52 -17.75 -32.75
N GLY A 547 3.35 -18.38 -32.85
CA GLY A 547 3.17 -19.78 -32.48
C GLY A 547 1.72 -20.08 -32.14
N GLY A 548 1.49 -21.19 -31.47
CA GLY A 548 0.15 -21.63 -31.05
C GLY A 548 0.21 -22.95 -30.28
N THR A 549 -0.93 -23.38 -29.76
CA THR A 549 -1.03 -24.57 -28.89
C THR A 549 -1.43 -25.85 -29.63
N GLY A 550 -1.73 -25.77 -30.93
CA GLY A 550 -2.15 -26.92 -31.76
C GLY A 550 -1.04 -27.93 -32.08
N SER A 551 0.22 -27.55 -31.89
CA SER A 551 1.40 -28.41 -32.02
C SER A 551 2.49 -27.89 -31.08
N GLU A 552 3.63 -28.56 -31.02
CA GLU A 552 4.78 -28.19 -30.19
C GLU A 552 5.62 -27.07 -30.81
N PHE A 553 4.96 -26.02 -31.30
CA PHE A 553 5.61 -24.85 -31.90
C PHE A 553 6.54 -24.16 -30.91
N VAL A 554 6.04 -23.96 -29.68
CA VAL A 554 6.82 -23.54 -28.51
C VAL A 554 6.40 -24.45 -27.36
N ARG A 555 7.37 -25.11 -26.71
CA ARG A 555 7.12 -26.09 -25.65
C ARG A 555 8.06 -25.93 -24.47
N ALA A 556 7.57 -26.35 -23.31
CA ALA A 556 8.31 -26.58 -22.07
C ALA A 556 7.81 -27.88 -21.45
N GLY A 557 8.67 -28.72 -20.89
CA GLY A 557 8.23 -29.99 -20.33
C GLY A 557 9.34 -30.88 -19.80
N CYS A 558 8.93 -32.05 -19.31
CA CYS A 558 9.85 -33.05 -18.79
C CYS A 558 9.37 -34.48 -19.10
N ILE A 559 10.34 -35.40 -19.09
CA ILE A 559 10.16 -36.84 -19.22
C ILE A 559 10.71 -37.49 -17.96
N LEU A 560 9.90 -38.30 -17.30
CA LEU A 560 10.36 -39.25 -16.28
C LEU A 560 10.61 -40.57 -16.97
N ALA A 561 11.81 -41.15 -16.83
CA ALA A 561 12.09 -42.46 -17.41
C ALA A 561 13.22 -43.20 -16.67
N ASP A 562 13.06 -44.52 -16.50
CA ASP A 562 14.06 -45.42 -15.88
C ASP A 562 14.38 -46.65 -16.75
N GLY A 563 13.91 -46.68 -18.01
CA GLY A 563 14.06 -47.81 -18.93
C GLY A 563 13.01 -48.90 -18.76
N ALA A 564 12.14 -48.84 -17.75
CA ALA A 564 11.01 -49.74 -17.54
C ALA A 564 9.66 -49.02 -17.60
N SER A 565 9.61 -47.78 -17.13
CA SER A 565 8.46 -46.87 -17.25
C SER A 565 8.92 -45.54 -17.80
N ASP A 566 8.04 -44.89 -18.57
CA ASP A 566 8.22 -43.51 -18.99
C ASP A 566 6.90 -42.72 -18.93
N TYR A 567 7.03 -41.43 -18.63
CA TYR A 567 5.93 -40.47 -18.56
C TYR A 567 6.42 -39.13 -19.16
N GLU A 568 5.53 -38.36 -19.80
CA GLU A 568 5.90 -37.10 -20.46
C GLU A 568 4.82 -36.03 -20.22
N ILE A 569 5.21 -34.86 -19.70
CA ILE A 569 4.34 -33.67 -19.62
C ILE A 569 4.81 -32.65 -20.66
N VAL A 570 3.88 -32.18 -21.50
CA VAL A 570 4.17 -31.14 -22.50
C VAL A 570 3.28 -29.93 -22.27
N CYS A 571 3.89 -28.78 -21.95
CA CYS A 571 3.23 -27.48 -21.97
C CYS A 571 3.48 -26.83 -23.33
N ARG A 572 2.42 -26.64 -24.12
CA ARG A 572 2.46 -25.91 -25.40
C ARG A 572 2.04 -24.47 -25.17
N VAL A 573 2.89 -23.53 -25.54
CA VAL A 573 2.71 -22.10 -25.24
C VAL A 573 2.29 -21.36 -26.50
N GLY A 574 1.13 -20.71 -26.46
CA GLY A 574 0.64 -19.81 -27.50
C GLY A 574 0.70 -18.34 -27.08
N THR A 575 0.15 -17.46 -27.91
CA THR A 575 0.07 -16.01 -27.62
C THR A 575 -1.04 -15.66 -26.62
N THR A 576 -2.04 -16.52 -26.44
CA THR A 576 -3.22 -16.24 -25.58
C THR A 576 -3.54 -17.32 -24.56
N GLN A 577 -2.74 -18.40 -24.52
CA GLN A 577 -2.98 -19.53 -23.63
C GLN A 577 -1.78 -20.49 -23.56
N VAL A 578 -1.73 -21.28 -22.49
CA VAL A 578 -0.89 -22.48 -22.35
C VAL A 578 -1.78 -23.71 -22.35
N ALA A 579 -1.50 -24.69 -23.22
CA ALA A 579 -2.20 -25.97 -23.27
C ALA A 579 -1.29 -27.09 -22.75
N ILE A 580 -1.81 -27.91 -21.84
CA ILE A 580 -1.04 -28.91 -21.10
C ILE A 580 -1.48 -30.30 -21.53
N TYR A 581 -0.52 -31.14 -21.90
CA TYR A 581 -0.76 -32.48 -22.45
C TYR A 581 -0.02 -33.56 -21.67
N ASP A 582 -0.65 -34.73 -21.58
CA ASP A 582 0.06 -36.00 -21.47
C ASP A 582 0.76 -36.27 -22.82
N GLY A 583 2.08 -36.17 -22.82
CA GLY A 583 2.91 -36.32 -24.02
C GLY A 583 2.95 -37.74 -24.58
N ILE A 584 2.66 -38.76 -23.78
CA ILE A 584 2.63 -40.16 -24.23
C ILE A 584 1.28 -40.49 -24.87
N ALA A 585 0.17 -40.17 -24.20
CA ALA A 585 -1.16 -40.40 -24.75
C ALA A 585 -1.55 -39.38 -25.84
N GLY A 586 -0.91 -38.20 -25.85
CA GLY A 586 -1.29 -37.08 -26.71
C GLY A 586 -2.61 -36.41 -26.29
N THR A 587 -3.04 -36.61 -25.04
CA THR A 587 -4.32 -36.11 -24.51
C THR A 587 -4.15 -34.73 -23.90
N LEU A 588 -5.11 -33.83 -24.13
CA LEU A 588 -5.16 -32.51 -23.51
C LEU A 588 -5.71 -32.64 -22.09
N GLU A 589 -4.93 -32.24 -21.10
CA GLU A 589 -5.28 -32.30 -19.67
C GLU A 589 -5.89 -30.99 -19.17
N GLY A 590 -5.48 -29.85 -19.75
CA GLY A 590 -6.04 -28.54 -19.40
C GLY A 590 -5.53 -27.40 -20.25
N THR A 591 -6.15 -26.23 -20.11
CA THR A 591 -5.73 -24.98 -20.75
C THR A 591 -5.84 -23.84 -19.74
N VAL A 592 -4.81 -22.99 -19.69
CA VAL A 592 -4.79 -21.76 -18.89
C VAL A 592 -4.75 -20.56 -19.85
N VAL A 593 -5.68 -19.63 -19.68
CA VAL A 593 -5.74 -18.38 -20.47
C VAL A 593 -4.79 -17.37 -19.83
N VAL A 594 -3.84 -16.86 -20.63
CA VAL A 594 -2.80 -15.89 -20.23
C VAL A 594 -2.35 -15.10 -21.45
N ASP A 595 -1.90 -13.86 -21.27
CA ASP A 595 -1.20 -13.14 -22.33
C ASP A 595 0.23 -13.67 -22.53
N GLY A 596 0.37 -14.63 -23.45
CA GLY A 596 1.67 -15.19 -23.82
C GLY A 596 2.61 -14.18 -24.49
N THR A 597 2.11 -13.04 -24.98
CA THR A 597 2.93 -11.98 -25.57
C THR A 597 3.57 -11.08 -24.51
N ALA A 598 2.89 -10.85 -23.39
CA ALA A 598 3.41 -10.13 -22.22
C ALA A 598 4.41 -10.98 -21.41
N GLY A 599 4.30 -12.30 -21.50
CA GLY A 599 5.19 -13.27 -20.87
C GLY A 599 4.46 -14.20 -19.92
N VAL A 600 4.91 -15.44 -19.85
CA VAL A 600 4.34 -16.51 -19.03
C VAL A 600 5.43 -17.19 -18.22
N GLU A 601 5.08 -17.59 -17.01
CA GLU A 601 5.88 -18.48 -16.18
C GLU A 601 5.18 -19.82 -16.01
N ILE A 602 5.96 -20.89 -16.08
CA ILE A 602 5.46 -22.27 -16.01
C ILE A 602 6.32 -23.03 -15.01
N VAL A 603 5.67 -23.70 -14.06
CA VAL A 603 6.30 -24.68 -13.19
C VAL A 603 5.63 -26.03 -13.38
N VAL A 604 6.42 -27.04 -13.72
CA VAL A 604 5.97 -28.42 -13.92
C VAL A 604 6.50 -29.25 -12.76
N TYR A 605 5.58 -29.88 -12.03
CA TYR A 605 5.89 -30.99 -11.13
C TYR A 605 5.39 -32.28 -11.75
N ALA A 606 6.30 -33.23 -11.91
CA ALA A 606 5.99 -34.50 -12.54
C ALA A 606 6.39 -35.66 -11.62
N SER A 607 5.42 -36.53 -11.34
CA SER A 607 5.61 -37.79 -10.61
C SER A 607 4.71 -38.88 -11.19
N PRO A 608 5.03 -40.17 -10.99
CA PRO A 608 4.24 -41.28 -11.54
C PRO A 608 2.86 -41.42 -10.89
N THR A 609 2.56 -40.70 -9.80
CA THR A 609 1.29 -40.78 -9.08
C THR A 609 0.47 -39.49 -9.19
N THR A 610 1.10 -38.34 -8.98
CA THR A 610 0.45 -37.03 -8.99
C THR A 610 1.33 -36.01 -9.71
N SER A 611 0.80 -35.34 -10.73
CA SER A 611 1.51 -34.30 -11.48
C SER A 611 0.68 -33.03 -11.57
N TYR A 612 1.37 -31.89 -11.54
CA TYR A 612 0.76 -30.56 -11.62
C TYR A 612 1.56 -29.65 -12.55
N VAL A 613 0.84 -28.80 -13.27
CA VAL A 613 1.43 -27.67 -13.99
C VAL A 613 0.83 -26.39 -13.46
N TYR A 614 1.70 -25.49 -13.00
CA TYR A 614 1.35 -24.16 -12.55
C TYR A 614 1.70 -23.15 -13.64
N VAL A 615 0.75 -22.29 -13.99
CA VAL A 615 0.91 -21.26 -15.01
C VAL A 615 0.48 -19.92 -14.45
N ARG A 616 1.24 -18.87 -14.71
CA ARG A 616 0.86 -17.48 -14.46
C ARG A 616 1.43 -16.54 -15.51
N GLU A 617 0.86 -15.35 -15.63
CA GLU A 617 1.50 -14.26 -16.36
C GLU A 617 2.77 -13.82 -15.63
N LYS A 618 3.79 -13.43 -16.39
CA LYS A 618 5.06 -12.99 -15.83
C LYS A 618 4.84 -11.70 -15.04
N SER A 619 5.05 -11.75 -13.72
CA SER A 619 4.92 -10.62 -12.81
C SER A 619 6.12 -10.54 -11.87
N ARG A 620 6.43 -9.32 -11.43
CA ARG A 620 7.50 -8.97 -10.48
C ARG A 620 6.94 -8.61 -9.10
N THR A 621 5.61 -8.69 -8.94
CA THR A 621 4.95 -8.43 -7.66
C THR A 621 4.93 -9.69 -6.80
N SER A 622 5.00 -9.48 -5.49
CA SER A 622 4.76 -10.47 -4.45
C SER A 622 3.52 -10.00 -3.68
N PRO A 623 2.50 -10.85 -3.47
CA PRO A 623 2.51 -12.31 -3.66
C PRO A 623 2.33 -12.80 -5.11
N ALA A 624 2.88 -14.00 -5.39
CA ALA A 624 2.80 -14.70 -6.67
C ALA A 624 1.61 -15.67 -6.76
N THR A 625 0.64 -15.35 -7.62
CA THR A 625 -0.58 -16.15 -7.83
C THR A 625 -0.45 -17.09 -9.04
N TRP A 626 -0.67 -18.40 -8.84
CA TRP A 626 -0.54 -19.44 -9.85
C TRP A 626 -1.88 -20.10 -10.15
N THR A 627 -2.12 -20.41 -11.42
CA THR A 627 -3.20 -21.29 -11.83
C THR A 627 -2.68 -22.73 -11.95
N ALA A 628 -3.19 -23.63 -11.12
CA ALA A 628 -2.80 -25.04 -11.10
C ALA A 628 -3.67 -25.89 -12.02
N VAL A 629 -3.05 -26.81 -12.76
CA VAL A 629 -3.71 -27.85 -13.56
C VAL A 629 -3.20 -29.20 -13.10
N SER A 630 -4.10 -30.05 -12.62
CA SER A 630 -3.78 -31.45 -12.30
C SER A 630 -3.68 -32.26 -13.59
N VAL A 631 -2.66 -33.12 -13.68
CA VAL A 631 -2.30 -33.87 -14.89
C VAL A 631 -2.26 -35.35 -14.55
N THR A 632 -2.98 -36.17 -15.31
CA THR A 632 -2.89 -37.64 -15.21
C THR A 632 -1.99 -38.17 -16.31
N LEU A 633 -0.88 -38.84 -15.95
CA LEU A 633 0.11 -39.29 -16.92
C LEU A 633 -0.04 -40.78 -17.28
N THR A 634 0.01 -41.07 -18.57
CA THR A 634 0.07 -42.44 -19.09
C THR A 634 1.49 -42.98 -19.04
N ASN A 635 1.67 -44.19 -18.51
CA ASN A 635 2.95 -44.89 -18.61
C ASN A 635 3.11 -45.49 -20.01
N GLY A 636 4.16 -45.12 -20.75
CA GLY A 636 4.46 -45.68 -22.06
C GLY A 636 5.05 -47.10 -22.02
N GLY A 637 5.39 -47.62 -20.83
CA GLY A 637 5.92 -48.95 -20.60
C GLY A 637 7.43 -49.06 -20.81
N ALA A 638 7.92 -50.27 -21.10
CA ALA A 638 9.36 -50.51 -21.34
C ALA A 638 9.79 -49.94 -22.70
N THR A 639 9.97 -48.63 -22.77
CA THR A 639 10.45 -47.89 -23.95
C THR A 639 11.97 -47.69 -23.90
N ALA A 640 12.56 -47.22 -25.00
CA ALA A 640 14.01 -46.98 -25.12
C ALA A 640 14.54 -45.79 -24.29
N ARG A 641 13.68 -45.07 -23.55
CA ARG A 641 14.07 -43.92 -22.74
C ARG A 641 14.56 -44.41 -21.38
N THR A 642 15.85 -44.22 -21.09
CA THR A 642 16.51 -44.73 -19.88
C THR A 642 16.84 -43.65 -18.85
N SER A 643 16.46 -42.39 -19.10
CA SER A 643 16.86 -41.26 -18.25
C SER A 643 15.81 -40.16 -18.23
N ASN A 644 15.68 -39.52 -17.07
CA ASN A 644 14.89 -38.32 -16.90
C ASN A 644 15.43 -37.20 -17.79
N ARG A 645 14.54 -36.40 -18.37
CA ARG A 645 14.90 -35.32 -19.29
C ARG A 645 14.02 -34.09 -19.09
N PHE A 646 14.64 -32.92 -19.12
CA PHE A 646 13.97 -31.63 -19.26
C PHE A 646 14.14 -31.12 -20.68
N TYR A 647 13.14 -30.44 -21.23
CA TYR A 647 13.27 -29.79 -22.53
C TYR A 647 12.41 -28.54 -22.66
N TRP A 648 12.89 -27.64 -23.51
CA TRP A 648 12.19 -26.41 -23.84
C TRP A 648 12.60 -25.89 -25.24
N GLY A 649 11.94 -24.85 -25.74
CA GLY A 649 12.15 -24.27 -27.07
C GLY A 649 11.11 -24.71 -28.10
N HIS A 650 11.48 -24.75 -29.38
CA HIS A 650 10.59 -25.12 -30.49
C HIS A 650 10.73 -26.61 -30.82
N GLY A 651 9.71 -27.40 -30.49
CA GLY A 651 9.70 -28.86 -30.64
C GLY A 651 9.27 -29.38 -32.01
N ALA A 652 8.48 -28.60 -32.75
CA ALA A 652 7.99 -28.93 -34.08
C ALA A 652 8.80 -28.26 -35.20
N ILE A 653 8.86 -28.92 -36.36
CA ILE A 653 9.40 -28.32 -37.59
C ILE A 653 8.35 -27.34 -38.13
N SER A 654 8.47 -26.06 -37.79
CA SER A 654 7.47 -25.05 -38.08
C SER A 654 8.07 -23.64 -38.15
N THR A 655 7.20 -22.65 -38.29
CA THR A 655 7.53 -21.24 -38.04
C THR A 655 7.01 -20.84 -36.67
N ALA A 656 7.90 -20.39 -35.78
CA ALA A 656 7.57 -19.91 -34.44
C ALA A 656 8.64 -18.90 -33.98
N ALA A 657 8.27 -18.05 -33.01
CA ALA A 657 9.15 -17.08 -32.37
C ALA A 657 8.79 -16.93 -30.88
N SER A 658 9.80 -17.07 -30.03
CA SER A 658 9.69 -16.93 -28.58
C SER A 658 10.94 -16.25 -28.00
N VAL A 659 10.81 -15.64 -26.82
CA VAL A 659 11.93 -15.07 -26.05
C VAL A 659 11.94 -15.72 -24.67
N TRP A 660 13.05 -16.35 -24.31
CA TRP A 660 13.21 -17.06 -23.04
C TRP A 660 14.10 -16.28 -22.09
N THR A 661 13.71 -16.15 -20.83
CA THR A 661 14.51 -15.46 -19.81
C THR A 661 15.12 -16.41 -18.79
N GLU A 662 14.48 -17.55 -18.52
CA GLU A 662 14.98 -18.53 -17.57
C GLU A 662 14.51 -19.96 -17.85
N ALA A 663 15.30 -20.94 -17.41
CA ALA A 663 14.97 -22.36 -17.37
C ALA A 663 15.73 -23.03 -16.22
N HIS A 664 15.01 -23.51 -15.22
CA HIS A 664 15.57 -24.14 -14.01
C HIS A 664 15.04 -25.54 -13.86
N CYS A 665 15.87 -26.49 -13.44
CA CYS A 665 15.45 -27.87 -13.25
C CYS A 665 16.04 -28.49 -11.99
N SER A 666 15.27 -29.39 -11.37
CA SER A 666 15.73 -30.25 -10.30
C SER A 666 15.24 -31.68 -10.51
N GLY A 667 16.12 -32.64 -10.23
CA GLY A 667 15.89 -34.08 -10.34
C GLY A 667 16.50 -34.84 -9.16
N SER A 668 16.23 -36.14 -9.07
CA SER A 668 16.80 -37.06 -8.05
C SER A 668 16.14 -36.98 -6.65
N SER A 669 16.73 -37.66 -5.66
CA SER A 669 16.18 -37.87 -4.31
C SER A 669 15.95 -36.58 -3.52
N LEU A 670 16.48 -35.45 -3.98
CA LEU A 670 16.33 -34.12 -3.39
C LEU A 670 15.41 -33.20 -4.23
N VAL A 671 14.41 -33.77 -4.92
CA VAL A 671 13.25 -33.02 -5.45
C VAL A 671 12.11 -32.93 -4.43
N GLY A 672 12.16 -33.72 -3.36
CA GLY A 672 11.20 -33.69 -2.25
C GLY A 672 9.94 -34.52 -2.50
N ALA A 673 9.33 -35.03 -1.42
CA ALA A 673 8.13 -35.88 -1.48
C ALA A 673 6.80 -35.09 -1.49
N ALA A 674 6.85 -33.76 -1.40
CA ALA A 674 5.75 -32.95 -0.86
C ALA A 674 4.92 -32.12 -1.86
N LEU A 675 5.22 -32.09 -3.16
CA LEU A 675 4.31 -31.48 -4.15
C LEU A 675 3.03 -32.33 -4.40
N THR A 676 2.91 -33.48 -3.71
CA THR A 676 1.77 -34.40 -3.79
C THR A 676 0.68 -34.15 -2.73
N SER A 677 0.91 -33.29 -1.73
CA SER A 677 0.03 -33.11 -0.55
C SER A 677 -0.84 -31.85 -0.58
N GLY A 678 -1.42 -31.51 -1.73
CA GLY A 678 -2.54 -30.58 -1.84
C GLY A 678 -2.17 -29.11 -1.66
N GLU A 679 -1.44 -28.53 -2.61
CA GLU A 679 -1.09 -27.09 -2.67
C GLU A 679 -2.27 -26.12 -2.91
N GLY A 680 -3.49 -26.50 -2.52
CA GLY A 680 -4.60 -25.58 -2.24
C GLY A 680 -5.08 -25.65 -0.79
N SER A 681 -4.48 -26.52 0.04
CA SER A 681 -4.83 -26.76 1.43
C SER A 681 -3.82 -26.13 2.38
N GLN A 682 -4.26 -25.82 3.60
CA GLN A 682 -3.46 -25.17 4.65
C GLN A 682 -2.15 -25.91 4.97
N ASP A 683 -2.09 -27.22 4.73
CA ASP A 683 -0.98 -28.09 5.14
C ASP A 683 0.12 -28.26 4.06
N GLY A 684 -0.16 -27.87 2.80
CA GLY A 684 0.76 -28.07 1.68
C GLY A 684 1.75 -26.93 1.45
N LEU A 685 1.47 -25.73 1.97
CA LEU A 685 2.28 -24.53 1.71
C LEU A 685 3.33 -24.31 2.81
N ALA A 686 4.52 -23.88 2.38
CA ALA A 686 5.58 -23.42 3.27
C ALA A 686 5.14 -22.15 4.01
N GLY A 687 4.82 -22.27 5.30
CA GLY A 687 4.54 -21.10 6.14
C GLY A 687 5.79 -20.26 6.39
N ARG A 688 5.61 -18.93 6.50
CA ARG A 688 6.67 -17.99 6.89
C ARG A 688 6.75 -17.88 8.42
N PRO A 689 7.95 -17.82 9.03
CA PRO A 689 8.08 -17.48 10.45
C PRO A 689 7.38 -16.16 10.78
N LEU A 690 6.70 -16.10 11.94
CA LEU A 690 6.04 -14.89 12.44
C LEU A 690 6.90 -14.25 13.55
N PRO A 691 7.73 -13.25 13.23
CA PRO A 691 8.57 -12.59 14.21
C PRO A 691 7.81 -11.50 14.98
N PRO A 692 8.43 -10.95 16.04
CA PRO A 692 7.93 -9.76 16.72
C PRO A 692 8.21 -8.44 15.99
N ALA A 693 9.03 -8.48 14.93
CA ALA A 693 9.23 -7.35 14.02
C ALA A 693 8.12 -7.32 12.94
N PRO A 694 7.71 -6.13 12.45
CA PRO A 694 6.80 -6.04 11.32
C PRO A 694 7.38 -6.67 10.06
N ILE A 695 6.68 -7.64 9.48
CA ILE A 695 7.01 -8.26 8.20
C ILE A 695 5.98 -7.87 7.16
N TYR A 696 6.42 -7.68 5.91
CA TYR A 696 5.53 -7.36 4.80
C TYR A 696 4.60 -8.53 4.53
N LEU A 697 3.36 -8.27 4.11
CA LEU A 697 2.41 -9.28 3.66
C LEU A 697 2.04 -9.05 2.18
N ASP A 698 1.37 -7.93 1.91
CA ASP A 698 0.96 -7.45 0.59
C ASP A 698 0.58 -5.97 0.74
N ASN A 699 0.52 -5.18 -0.34
CA ASN A 699 -0.17 -3.88 -0.33
C ASN A 699 0.29 -2.87 0.75
N LEU A 700 1.59 -2.89 1.11
CA LEU A 700 2.17 -2.14 2.23
C LEU A 700 1.51 -2.41 3.60
N VAL A 701 0.83 -3.55 3.73
CA VAL A 701 0.37 -4.11 4.99
C VAL A 701 1.50 -4.95 5.59
N TYR A 702 1.81 -4.65 6.84
CA TYR A 702 2.80 -5.36 7.64
C TYR A 702 2.13 -5.99 8.85
N ILE A 703 2.54 -7.20 9.21
CA ILE A 703 2.04 -7.90 10.40
C ILE A 703 3.19 -8.22 11.35
N ARG A 704 2.90 -8.32 12.64
CA ARG A 704 3.83 -8.84 13.64
C ARG A 704 3.09 -9.56 14.76
N ALA A 705 3.78 -10.46 15.45
CA ALA A 705 3.29 -10.99 16.70
C ALA A 705 3.81 -10.19 17.90
N ARG A 706 2.96 -9.99 18.92
CA ARG A 706 3.32 -9.25 20.13
C ARG A 706 3.54 -10.16 21.32
N SER A 707 2.73 -11.19 21.46
CA SER A 707 2.77 -12.09 22.60
C SER A 707 2.05 -13.40 22.33
N GLY A 708 2.31 -14.38 23.20
CA GLY A 708 1.62 -15.67 23.26
C GLY A 708 2.01 -16.67 22.16
N PRO A 709 1.84 -17.98 22.42
CA PRO A 709 2.07 -19.01 21.41
C PRO A 709 0.89 -19.09 20.43
N GLY A 710 1.19 -19.32 19.16
CA GLY A 710 0.21 -19.69 18.15
C GLY A 710 0.01 -21.21 18.11
N TYR A 711 -1.23 -21.65 17.90
CA TYR A 711 -1.58 -23.05 17.68
C TYR A 711 -2.06 -23.29 16.25
N ASN A 712 -1.85 -24.50 15.73
CA ASN A 712 -2.36 -24.87 14.41
C ASN A 712 -3.89 -24.68 14.36
N GLY A 713 -4.35 -23.95 13.34
CA GLY A 713 -5.77 -23.60 13.18
C GLY A 713 -6.17 -22.26 13.78
N ASP A 714 -5.29 -21.60 14.55
CA ASP A 714 -5.50 -20.19 14.90
C ASP A 714 -5.51 -19.34 13.63
N TYR A 715 -6.49 -18.43 13.53
CA TYR A 715 -6.58 -17.49 12.42
C TYR A 715 -7.03 -16.12 12.89
N PHE A 716 -6.58 -15.10 12.16
CA PHE A 716 -6.85 -13.70 12.44
C PHE A 716 -7.33 -13.03 11.17
N ASP A 717 -8.46 -12.34 11.26
CA ASP A 717 -9.04 -11.57 10.17
C ASP A 717 -8.71 -10.09 10.35
N THR A 718 -8.26 -9.44 9.28
CA THR A 718 -7.95 -8.02 9.24
C THR A 718 -8.72 -7.41 8.07
N THR A 719 -9.68 -6.54 8.37
CA THR A 719 -10.36 -5.70 7.39
C THR A 719 -9.71 -4.30 7.38
N PRO A 720 -9.71 -3.55 6.27
CA PRO A 720 -9.26 -2.17 6.27
C PRO A 720 -10.07 -1.31 7.26
N GLU A 721 -9.40 -0.39 7.96
CA GLU A 721 -10.01 0.72 8.70
C GLU A 721 -9.69 2.03 7.98
N PHE A 722 -10.48 3.07 8.25
CA PHE A 722 -10.30 4.36 7.59
C PHE A 722 -10.11 5.48 8.60
N ASP A 723 -9.33 6.50 8.21
CA ASP A 723 -9.18 7.73 8.98
C ASP A 723 -10.41 8.63 8.87
N TYR A 724 -11.27 8.43 7.87
CA TYR A 724 -12.51 9.17 7.66
C TYR A 724 -13.69 8.24 7.30
N PRO A 725 -14.09 7.33 8.20
CA PRO A 725 -15.09 6.31 7.90
C PRO A 725 -16.51 6.88 7.89
N VAL A 726 -17.41 6.18 7.20
CA VAL A 726 -18.83 6.49 7.03
C VAL A 726 -19.59 6.40 8.36
N SER A 727 -19.09 5.62 9.32
CA SER A 727 -19.64 5.57 10.68
C SER A 727 -19.63 6.93 11.39
N ARG A 728 -18.73 7.85 10.99
CA ARG A 728 -18.72 9.23 11.51
C ARG A 728 -19.93 10.06 11.11
N LEU A 729 -20.72 9.62 10.12
CA LEU A 729 -21.96 10.29 9.77
C LEU A 729 -23.03 10.16 10.87
N ASP A 730 -22.96 9.10 11.69
CA ASP A 730 -23.98 8.80 12.70
C ASP A 730 -23.97 9.87 13.81
N PRO A 731 -25.08 10.61 14.00
CA PRO A 731 -25.21 11.62 15.04
C PRO A 731 -25.13 11.07 16.47
N ILE A 732 -25.24 9.76 16.69
CA ILE A 732 -25.10 9.12 18.00
C ILE A 732 -23.64 8.80 18.31
N GLU A 733 -22.91 8.19 17.37
CA GLU A 733 -21.48 7.90 17.52
C GLU A 733 -20.64 9.17 17.49
N THR A 734 -20.94 10.06 16.55
CA THR A 734 -20.19 11.28 16.27
C THR A 734 -21.13 12.50 16.19
N PRO A 735 -21.64 12.99 17.34
CA PRO A 735 -22.64 14.06 17.38
C PRO A 735 -22.13 15.43 16.91
N SER A 736 -20.81 15.65 16.96
CA SER A 736 -20.16 16.90 16.53
C SER A 736 -19.64 16.73 15.10
N PRO A 737 -19.94 17.66 14.18
CA PRO A 737 -19.56 17.56 12.77
C PRO A 737 -18.05 17.75 12.49
N ARG A 738 -17.22 17.80 13.54
CA ARG A 738 -15.76 18.00 13.44
C ARG A 738 -15.01 16.76 12.99
N GLN A 739 -15.57 15.60 13.27
CA GLN A 739 -15.06 14.32 12.78
C GLN A 739 -15.94 13.92 11.61
N SER A 740 -15.39 14.03 10.42
CA SER A 740 -16.14 13.82 9.18
C SER A 740 -15.82 12.48 8.55
N TRP A 741 -16.77 12.00 7.75
CA TRP A 741 -16.52 11.08 6.66
C TRP A 741 -15.97 11.86 5.46
N ARG A 742 -15.08 11.22 4.69
CA ARG A 742 -14.52 11.77 3.44
C ARG A 742 -14.45 10.68 2.38
N SER A 743 -14.87 11.01 1.17
CA SER A 743 -14.62 10.18 -0.01
C SER A 743 -13.17 10.29 -0.47
N GLN A 744 -12.75 9.38 -1.34
CA GLN A 744 -11.41 9.41 -1.95
C GLN A 744 -11.27 10.49 -3.02
N ASN A 745 -12.37 10.85 -3.69
CA ASN A 745 -12.44 11.85 -4.76
C ASN A 745 -13.85 12.46 -4.85
N ASP A 746 -14.03 13.51 -5.65
CA ASP A 746 -15.32 14.17 -5.92
C ASP A 746 -15.89 13.88 -7.33
N SER A 747 -15.36 12.86 -8.00
CA SER A 747 -15.74 12.47 -9.37
C SER A 747 -16.83 11.39 -9.41
N ASP A 748 -16.87 10.51 -8.42
CA ASP A 748 -17.81 9.39 -8.38
C ASP A 748 -19.14 9.75 -7.69
N ASP A 749 -20.25 9.17 -8.15
CA ASP A 749 -21.54 9.28 -7.48
C ASP A 749 -21.52 8.59 -6.10
N VAL A 750 -22.07 9.24 -5.08
CA VAL A 750 -22.17 8.68 -3.72
C VAL A 750 -23.62 8.43 -3.34
N TYR A 751 -23.92 7.22 -2.87
CA TYR A 751 -25.24 6.79 -2.44
C TYR A 751 -25.19 6.37 -0.97
N LEU A 752 -25.88 7.09 -0.09
CA LEU A 752 -25.98 6.80 1.35
C LEU A 752 -27.42 6.43 1.71
N ALA A 753 -27.72 5.13 1.74
CA ALA A 753 -29.05 4.58 1.97
C ALA A 753 -29.25 4.19 3.44
N TYR A 754 -30.49 4.30 3.90
CA TYR A 754 -30.94 4.00 5.25
C TYR A 754 -32.28 3.26 5.23
N THR A 755 -32.51 2.39 6.23
CA THR A 755 -33.78 1.70 6.46
C THR A 755 -34.50 2.29 7.67
N LEU A 756 -35.83 2.10 7.76
CA LEU A 756 -36.64 2.57 8.90
C LEU A 756 -37.09 1.44 9.86
N GLN A 757 -36.70 0.19 9.60
CA GLN A 757 -37.14 -0.99 10.37
C GLN A 757 -36.04 -2.05 10.57
N GLY A 758 -34.76 -1.69 10.38
CA GLY A 758 -33.58 -2.58 10.47
C GLY A 758 -33.52 -3.72 9.44
N THR A 759 -34.64 -4.16 8.90
CA THR A 759 -34.73 -5.02 7.71
C THR A 759 -35.83 -4.48 6.80
N LEU A 760 -35.58 -4.43 5.49
CA LEU A 760 -36.58 -3.96 4.53
C LEU A 760 -37.78 -4.93 4.47
N SER A 761 -38.79 -4.71 5.31
CA SER A 761 -40.12 -5.29 5.13
C SER A 761 -40.69 -4.88 3.77
N THR A 762 -41.66 -5.63 3.22
CA THR A 762 -42.34 -5.25 1.97
C THR A 762 -43.21 -4.01 2.11
N ASP A 763 -43.48 -3.61 3.35
CA ASP A 763 -44.42 -2.56 3.69
C ASP A 763 -43.71 -1.22 3.86
N GLU A 764 -44.36 -0.14 3.45
CA GLU A 764 -43.86 1.22 3.63
C GLU A 764 -44.07 1.66 5.09
N SER A 765 -43.09 2.37 5.65
CA SER A 765 -43.18 2.96 7.00
C SER A 765 -43.15 4.47 6.93
N GLY A 766 -44.01 5.13 7.71
CA GLY A 766 -43.97 6.57 7.92
C GLY A 766 -42.93 6.96 8.98
N MET A 767 -42.42 8.19 8.87
CA MET A 767 -41.72 8.84 9.96
C MET A 767 -42.66 9.09 11.14
N ARG A 768 -42.11 9.30 12.34
CA ARG A 768 -42.90 9.59 13.56
C ARG A 768 -43.81 10.82 13.40
N GLY A 769 -43.38 11.81 12.61
CA GLY A 769 -44.16 13.00 12.27
C GLY A 769 -44.31 13.21 10.75
N PRO A 770 -45.29 14.01 10.32
CA PRO A 770 -45.59 14.28 8.90
C PRO A 770 -44.60 15.23 8.19
N LEU A 771 -43.63 15.78 8.92
CA LEU A 771 -42.56 16.62 8.36
C LEU A 771 -41.27 15.81 8.35
N LEU A 772 -40.92 15.24 7.20
CA LEU A 772 -39.64 14.56 7.01
C LEU A 772 -38.52 15.59 7.04
N GLY A 773 -37.48 15.33 7.84
CA GLY A 773 -36.29 16.17 7.91
C GLY A 773 -35.02 15.41 7.53
N LEU A 774 -34.11 16.13 6.90
CA LEU A 774 -32.71 15.76 6.72
C LEU A 774 -31.85 16.90 7.25
N VAL A 775 -30.89 16.61 8.11
CA VAL A 775 -29.88 17.58 8.55
C VAL A 775 -28.52 17.11 8.07
N VAL A 776 -27.79 17.98 7.37
CA VAL A 776 -26.44 17.76 6.85
C VAL A 776 -25.53 18.84 7.40
N LEU A 777 -24.47 18.44 8.11
CA LEU A 777 -23.52 19.35 8.75
C LEU A 777 -22.10 19.07 8.26
N GLY A 778 -21.29 20.11 8.14
CA GLY A 778 -19.90 19.98 7.69
C GLY A 778 -19.74 19.44 6.26
N ALA A 779 -20.69 19.71 5.37
CA ALA A 779 -20.61 19.34 3.96
C ALA A 779 -19.72 20.30 3.16
N ASN A 780 -19.17 19.84 2.04
CA ASN A 780 -18.42 20.67 1.09
C ASN A 780 -18.93 20.62 -0.37
N TRP A 781 -20.05 19.92 -0.59
CA TRP A 781 -20.75 19.76 -1.86
C TRP A 781 -22.02 20.63 -1.92
N ASP A 782 -22.65 20.72 -3.08
CA ASP A 782 -23.79 21.58 -3.36
C ASP A 782 -25.03 20.82 -3.85
N SER A 783 -24.85 19.95 -4.84
CA SER A 783 -25.95 19.27 -5.54
C SER A 783 -26.10 17.81 -5.10
N GLY A 784 -27.35 17.36 -4.93
CA GLY A 784 -27.69 15.98 -4.59
C GLY A 784 -29.19 15.71 -4.66
N GLU A 785 -29.62 14.53 -4.23
CA GLU A 785 -31.04 14.14 -4.18
C GLU A 785 -31.40 13.39 -2.90
N ILE A 786 -32.60 13.67 -2.40
CA ILE A 786 -33.29 12.83 -1.43
C ILE A 786 -34.18 11.87 -2.20
N GLN A 787 -33.97 10.58 -2.00
CA GLN A 787 -34.72 9.52 -2.66
C GLN A 787 -35.43 8.63 -1.65
N GLY A 788 -36.63 8.19 -2.01
CA GLY A 788 -37.44 7.25 -1.24
C GLY A 788 -37.59 5.94 -1.98
N ARG A 789 -37.51 4.83 -1.24
CA ARG A 789 -37.78 3.49 -1.79
C ARG A 789 -39.25 3.15 -1.64
N ASN A 790 -39.94 2.94 -2.75
CA ASN A 790 -41.35 2.57 -2.75
C ASN A 790 -41.56 1.07 -2.43
N SER A 791 -42.81 0.67 -2.23
CA SER A 791 -43.26 -0.72 -2.01
C SER A 791 -42.78 -1.70 -3.08
N ALA A 792 -42.68 -1.27 -4.35
CA ALA A 792 -42.15 -2.08 -5.46
C ALA A 792 -40.62 -2.27 -5.43
N GLY A 793 -39.91 -1.63 -4.48
CA GLY A 793 -38.47 -1.75 -4.29
C GLY A 793 -37.64 -0.80 -5.15
N THR A 794 -38.26 0.18 -5.82
CA THR A 794 -37.61 1.17 -6.68
C THR A 794 -37.31 2.46 -5.90
N TRP A 795 -36.13 3.04 -6.15
CA TRP A 795 -35.77 4.36 -5.65
C TRP A 795 -36.35 5.46 -6.56
N SER A 796 -37.00 6.45 -5.97
CA SER A 796 -37.53 7.62 -6.68
C SER A 796 -37.16 8.90 -5.94
N THR A 797 -36.82 9.94 -6.70
CA THR A 797 -36.51 11.28 -6.18
C THR A 797 -37.71 11.89 -5.48
N ILE A 798 -37.50 12.27 -4.22
CA ILE A 798 -38.43 13.06 -3.41
C ILE A 798 -38.10 14.54 -3.58
N TYR A 799 -36.82 14.90 -3.56
CA TYR A 799 -36.35 16.28 -3.69
C TYR A 799 -34.93 16.35 -4.26
N GLU A 800 -34.71 17.28 -5.19
CA GLU A 800 -33.39 17.66 -5.68
C GLU A 800 -32.83 18.75 -4.76
N ILE A 801 -31.68 18.49 -4.14
CA ILE A 801 -30.98 19.40 -3.25
C ILE A 801 -30.11 20.33 -4.10
N ASP A 802 -30.32 21.64 -3.94
CA ASP A 802 -29.39 22.71 -4.29
C ASP A 802 -29.03 23.42 -2.97
N ALA A 803 -27.87 23.08 -2.37
CA ALA A 803 -27.48 23.63 -1.07
C ALA A 803 -27.31 25.16 -1.14
N SER A 804 -26.91 25.69 -2.30
CA SER A 804 -26.73 27.11 -2.57
C SER A 804 -28.04 27.85 -2.90
N GLU A 805 -29.21 27.23 -2.77
CA GLU A 805 -30.50 27.87 -3.06
C GLU A 805 -30.63 29.21 -2.30
N GLY A 806 -30.86 30.30 -3.05
CA GLY A 806 -30.94 31.66 -2.50
C GLY A 806 -29.58 32.31 -2.12
N LEU A 807 -28.46 31.62 -2.39
CA LEU A 807 -27.08 32.08 -2.24
C LEU A 807 -26.31 32.14 -3.57
N GLY A 808 -26.98 31.87 -4.69
CA GLY A 808 -26.52 32.07 -6.08
C GLY A 808 -27.68 32.45 -7.01
N PRO A 809 -27.42 32.88 -8.26
CA PRO A 809 -26.13 33.28 -8.80
C PRO A 809 -25.71 34.68 -8.31
N LEU A 810 -24.45 34.80 -7.91
CA LEU A 810 -23.79 36.00 -7.41
C LEU A 810 -22.93 36.60 -8.54
N HIS A 811 -23.20 37.86 -8.87
CA HIS A 811 -22.37 38.61 -9.79
C HIS A 811 -21.23 39.28 -9.00
N PHE A 812 -19.98 39.03 -9.40
CA PHE A 812 -18.82 39.39 -8.61
C PHE A 812 -17.65 39.96 -9.43
N SER A 813 -16.81 40.74 -8.77
CA SER A 813 -15.47 41.12 -9.21
C SER A 813 -14.43 40.78 -8.15
N CYS A 814 -13.28 40.29 -8.59
CA CYS A 814 -12.18 39.92 -7.71
C CYS A 814 -11.06 40.96 -7.74
N GLN A 815 -10.48 41.21 -6.57
CA GLN A 815 -9.28 42.02 -6.37
C GLN A 815 -8.36 41.25 -5.42
N GLY A 816 -7.47 40.44 -6.00
CA GLY A 816 -6.74 39.41 -5.24
C GLY A 816 -7.72 38.48 -4.54
N ALA A 817 -7.50 38.22 -3.24
CA ALA A 817 -8.39 37.39 -2.43
C ALA A 817 -9.73 38.03 -2.03
N THR A 818 -10.00 39.27 -2.46
CA THR A 818 -11.22 40.00 -2.08
C THR A 818 -12.26 39.93 -3.20
N VAL A 819 -13.45 39.44 -2.88
CA VAL A 819 -14.59 39.34 -3.80
C VAL A 819 -15.69 40.31 -3.39
N ARG A 820 -16.20 41.08 -4.35
CA ARG A 820 -17.25 42.10 -4.14
C ARG A 820 -18.37 42.00 -5.18
N PRO A 821 -19.60 42.42 -4.86
CA PRO A 821 -20.67 42.53 -5.84
C PRO A 821 -20.30 43.58 -6.90
N ASN A 822 -20.38 43.21 -8.18
CA ASN A 822 -20.13 44.13 -9.31
C ASN A 822 -21.41 44.55 -10.04
N SER A 823 -22.56 43.96 -9.66
CA SER A 823 -23.87 44.16 -10.27
C SER A 823 -24.96 43.90 -9.23
N SER A 824 -26.18 44.37 -9.51
CA SER A 824 -27.39 44.05 -8.74
C SER A 824 -28.36 43.14 -9.51
N SER A 825 -27.93 42.60 -10.65
CA SER A 825 -28.75 41.75 -11.55
C SER A 825 -28.83 40.28 -11.12
N GLY A 826 -28.01 39.85 -10.16
CA GLY A 826 -28.06 38.51 -9.56
C GLY A 826 -28.80 38.48 -8.22
N THR A 827 -28.53 37.46 -7.41
CA THR A 827 -29.13 37.29 -6.08
C THR A 827 -28.67 38.39 -5.11
N ASN A 828 -29.64 39.13 -4.57
CA ASN A 828 -29.41 40.30 -3.71
C ASN A 828 -29.60 39.96 -2.21
N VAL A 829 -28.77 39.06 -1.69
CA VAL A 829 -28.83 38.53 -0.32
C VAL A 829 -28.09 39.42 0.68
N PHE A 830 -28.55 39.45 1.94
CA PHE A 830 -27.82 40.09 3.04
C PHE A 830 -26.97 39.04 3.76
N LEU A 831 -25.64 39.23 3.75
CA LEU A 831 -24.70 38.37 4.46
C LEU A 831 -24.45 38.96 5.85
N LYS A 832 -24.53 38.14 6.90
CA LYS A 832 -24.12 38.57 8.25
C LYS A 832 -22.61 38.42 8.38
N THR A 833 -22.00 39.26 9.22
CA THR A 833 -20.55 39.22 9.43
C THR A 833 -20.11 37.82 9.85
N ASN A 834 -19.17 37.26 9.09
CA ASN A 834 -18.53 35.96 9.32
C ASN A 834 -19.49 34.76 9.41
N GLU A 835 -20.63 34.84 8.72
CA GLU A 835 -21.62 33.76 8.66
C GLU A 835 -21.15 32.57 7.82
N PHE A 836 -20.45 32.83 6.72
CA PHE A 836 -20.04 31.84 5.73
C PHE A 836 -18.56 31.48 5.81
N ALA A 837 -17.90 31.78 6.93
CA ALA A 837 -16.52 31.34 7.15
C ALA A 837 -16.45 29.80 7.16
N GLY A 838 -15.50 29.24 6.41
CA GLY A 838 -15.34 27.79 6.19
C GLY A 838 -16.25 27.20 5.10
N CYS A 839 -17.18 27.98 4.53
CA CYS A 839 -17.97 27.56 3.36
C CYS A 839 -17.14 27.65 2.07
N THR A 840 -17.66 27.11 0.97
CA THR A 840 -17.00 27.19 -0.35
C THR A 840 -17.67 28.26 -1.21
N LEU A 841 -16.89 29.05 -1.94
CA LEU A 841 -17.36 29.89 -3.03
C LEU A 841 -17.04 29.20 -4.37
N SER A 842 -18.08 28.82 -5.10
CA SER A 842 -17.97 28.50 -6.52
C SER A 842 -17.90 29.79 -7.33
N MET A 843 -16.93 29.86 -8.24
CA MET A 843 -16.68 31.04 -9.09
C MET A 843 -17.04 30.79 -10.55
N GLY A 844 -17.67 29.64 -10.85
CA GLY A 844 -17.90 29.14 -12.20
C GLY A 844 -16.68 28.44 -12.80
N SER A 845 -16.88 27.74 -13.92
CA SER A 845 -15.81 27.05 -14.69
C SER A 845 -14.98 26.05 -13.87
N GLY A 846 -15.56 25.42 -12.85
CA GLY A 846 -14.87 24.44 -11.99
C GLY A 846 -13.89 25.06 -10.99
N ILE A 847 -13.96 26.37 -10.72
CA ILE A 847 -13.08 27.04 -9.76
C ILE A 847 -13.81 27.19 -8.42
N PHE A 848 -13.26 26.58 -7.38
CA PHE A 848 -13.79 26.57 -6.01
C PHE A 848 -12.76 27.09 -5.02
N ARG A 849 -13.17 27.93 -4.08
CA ARG A 849 -12.29 28.49 -3.04
C ARG A 849 -12.96 28.49 -1.67
N LYS A 850 -12.21 28.21 -0.62
CA LYS A 850 -12.70 28.33 0.76
C LYS A 850 -12.87 29.81 1.14
N ILE A 851 -13.98 30.11 1.79
CA ILE A 851 -14.27 31.44 2.33
C ILE A 851 -13.59 31.55 3.70
N ARG A 852 -12.55 32.37 3.78
CA ARG A 852 -11.89 32.71 5.05
C ARG A 852 -12.83 33.46 5.99
N SER A 853 -13.49 34.47 5.44
CA SER A 853 -14.39 35.36 6.18
C SER A 853 -15.25 36.19 5.24
N ASN A 854 -16.34 36.75 5.75
CA ASN A 854 -17.16 37.70 5.02
C ASN A 854 -17.57 38.90 5.89
N SER A 855 -17.70 40.08 5.30
CA SER A 855 -18.25 41.25 5.98
C SER A 855 -19.78 41.23 6.00
N GLY A 856 -20.36 41.95 6.96
CA GLY A 856 -21.79 42.23 6.96
C GLY A 856 -22.17 43.22 5.87
N GLY A 857 -23.24 42.95 5.13
CA GLY A 857 -23.72 43.84 4.08
C GLY A 857 -24.66 43.14 3.09
N ARG A 858 -25.21 43.92 2.14
CA ARG A 858 -26.00 43.36 1.03
C ARG A 858 -25.08 43.04 -0.14
N TRP A 859 -25.27 41.88 -0.76
CA TRP A 859 -24.62 41.53 -2.02
C TRP A 859 -25.28 42.27 -3.18
N SER A 860 -24.93 43.55 -3.35
CA SER A 860 -25.52 44.45 -4.34
C SER A 860 -24.60 45.64 -4.56
N THR A 861 -24.71 46.30 -5.72
CA THR A 861 -24.06 47.58 -6.01
C THR A 861 -24.86 48.81 -5.59
N GLY A 862 -26.00 48.64 -4.91
CA GLY A 862 -26.82 49.73 -4.38
C GLY A 862 -26.13 50.57 -3.29
N GLY A 863 -26.77 51.68 -2.89
CA GLY A 863 -26.18 52.68 -1.97
C GLY A 863 -26.03 52.26 -0.49
N GLY A 864 -26.25 50.98 -0.15
CA GLY A 864 -26.03 50.43 1.20
C GLY A 864 -24.63 49.86 1.39
N GLN A 865 -24.31 49.37 2.61
CA GLN A 865 -23.04 48.67 2.85
C GLN A 865 -22.97 47.38 2.01
N GLN A 866 -21.96 47.28 1.17
CA GLN A 866 -21.70 46.11 0.34
C GLN A 866 -21.06 45.00 1.17
N ALA A 867 -21.52 43.77 0.96
CA ALA A 867 -20.85 42.59 1.46
C ALA A 867 -19.52 42.37 0.71
N VAL A 868 -18.53 41.84 1.43
CA VAL A 868 -17.20 41.52 0.93
C VAL A 868 -16.85 40.11 1.40
N ILE A 869 -16.43 39.24 0.49
CA ILE A 869 -15.93 37.90 0.80
C ILE A 869 -14.41 37.91 0.66
N ILE A 870 -13.72 37.26 1.60
CA ILE A 870 -12.27 37.06 1.57
C ILE A 870 -12.03 35.56 1.42
N LEU A 871 -11.25 35.18 0.41
CA LEU A 871 -10.92 33.79 0.09
C LEU A 871 -9.58 33.37 0.73
N ASP A 872 -9.46 32.09 1.04
CA ASP A 872 -8.19 31.43 1.30
C ASP A 872 -7.66 30.74 0.03
N GLU A 873 -6.36 30.40 0.02
CA GLU A 873 -5.71 29.56 -1.01
C GLU A 873 -5.87 30.07 -2.44
N VAL A 874 -5.76 31.38 -2.62
CA VAL A 874 -5.82 32.04 -3.93
C VAL A 874 -4.51 31.81 -4.69
N ASP A 875 -4.60 31.27 -5.91
CA ASP A 875 -3.45 30.86 -6.73
C ASP A 875 -3.29 31.68 -8.03
N GLY A 876 -4.22 32.58 -8.32
CA GLY A 876 -4.23 33.43 -9.51
C GLY A 876 -5.02 32.88 -10.69
N SER A 877 -5.62 31.69 -10.58
CA SER A 877 -6.54 31.15 -11.58
C SER A 877 -7.95 31.74 -11.50
N GLU A 878 -8.27 32.49 -10.44
CA GLU A 878 -9.59 33.04 -10.18
C GLU A 878 -9.99 34.09 -11.24
N PRO A 879 -11.25 34.07 -11.71
CA PRO A 879 -11.69 35.04 -12.71
C PRO A 879 -11.77 36.46 -12.14
N ALA A 880 -11.36 37.45 -12.92
CA ALA A 880 -11.43 38.86 -12.55
C ALA A 880 -12.87 39.34 -12.31
N THR A 881 -13.84 38.79 -13.06
CA THR A 881 -15.28 39.00 -12.89
C THR A 881 -16.05 37.74 -13.21
N GLY A 882 -17.25 37.57 -12.62
CA GLY A 882 -18.14 36.44 -12.91
C GLY A 882 -19.61 36.77 -12.66
N THR A 883 -20.50 35.94 -13.21
CA THR A 883 -21.96 36.08 -13.07
C THR A 883 -22.62 34.86 -12.45
N THR A 884 -21.88 33.78 -12.23
CA THR A 884 -22.38 32.46 -11.80
C THR A 884 -21.87 32.09 -10.41
N GLY A 885 -21.40 33.04 -9.60
CA GLY A 885 -20.85 32.71 -8.29
C GLY A 885 -21.92 32.11 -7.38
N ALA A 886 -21.57 31.15 -6.54
CA ALA A 886 -22.51 30.57 -5.57
C ALA A 886 -21.76 30.24 -4.28
N ILE A 887 -22.40 30.48 -3.13
CA ILE A 887 -21.86 30.07 -1.83
C ILE A 887 -22.44 28.70 -1.53
N HIS A 888 -21.59 27.67 -1.43
CA HIS A 888 -21.96 26.34 -1.00
C HIS A 888 -21.87 26.30 0.52
N PRO A 889 -23.01 26.26 1.24
CA PRO A 889 -23.03 26.30 2.68
C PRO A 889 -22.64 24.95 3.25
N LYS A 890 -21.80 24.97 4.29
CA LYS A 890 -21.35 23.73 4.94
C LYS A 890 -22.40 23.04 5.80
N ASP A 891 -23.43 23.77 6.26
CA ASP A 891 -24.48 23.23 7.09
C ASP A 891 -25.83 23.59 6.49
N PHE A 892 -26.70 22.61 6.28
CA PHE A 892 -28.07 22.83 5.83
C PHE A 892 -29.03 21.76 6.35
N ALA A 893 -30.31 22.10 6.39
CA ALA A 893 -31.39 21.18 6.70
C ALA A 893 -32.51 21.27 5.66
N VAL A 894 -33.06 20.13 5.27
CA VAL A 894 -34.20 20.02 4.36
C VAL A 894 -35.40 19.54 5.15
N VAL A 895 -36.52 20.25 5.06
CA VAL A 895 -37.80 19.86 5.68
C VAL A 895 -38.85 19.70 4.60
N ILE A 896 -39.48 18.52 4.54
CA ILE A 896 -40.43 18.13 3.50
C ILE A 896 -41.78 17.82 4.17
N ALA A 897 -42.80 18.59 3.83
CA ALA A 897 -44.17 18.31 4.27
C ALA A 897 -44.76 17.13 3.47
N GLN A 898 -45.15 16.08 4.17
CA GLN A 898 -45.71 14.86 3.57
C GLN A 898 -47.23 14.75 3.79
N SER A 899 -47.88 13.92 2.99
CA SER A 899 -49.28 13.55 3.23
C SER A 899 -49.37 12.56 4.40
N ALA A 900 -50.52 12.51 5.09
CA ALA A 900 -50.71 11.64 6.25
C ALA A 900 -50.56 10.13 5.95
N THR A 901 -50.60 9.72 4.68
CA THR A 901 -50.51 8.33 4.23
C THR A 901 -49.21 8.01 3.50
N GLN A 902 -48.28 8.97 3.38
CA GLN A 902 -47.02 8.75 2.69
C GLN A 902 -46.06 7.94 3.56
N GLY A 903 -45.50 6.86 3.01
CA GLY A 903 -44.46 6.07 3.67
C GLY A 903 -43.36 5.66 2.68
N TYR A 904 -42.22 5.21 3.22
CA TYR A 904 -41.10 4.68 2.44
C TYR A 904 -40.54 3.43 3.10
N ARG A 905 -39.98 2.52 2.30
CA ARG A 905 -39.24 1.36 2.82
C ARG A 905 -37.83 1.74 3.30
N GLY A 906 -37.24 2.74 2.64
CA GLY A 906 -35.94 3.29 2.97
C GLY A 906 -35.78 4.68 2.37
N LEU A 907 -34.82 5.42 2.91
CA LEU A 907 -34.44 6.76 2.46
C LEU A 907 -32.99 6.73 2.00
N ARG A 908 -32.64 7.57 1.03
CA ARG A 908 -31.28 7.64 0.50
C ARG A 908 -30.93 9.08 0.17
N LEU A 909 -29.72 9.47 0.55
CA LEU A 909 -29.05 10.65 0.02
C LEU A 909 -28.18 10.21 -1.15
N TRP A 910 -28.39 10.82 -2.32
CA TRP A 910 -27.48 10.73 -3.46
C TRP A 910 -26.74 12.06 -3.59
N ILE A 911 -25.41 12.00 -3.69
CA ILE A 911 -24.55 13.14 -4.00
C ILE A 911 -24.06 12.96 -5.42
N GLU A 912 -24.26 13.97 -6.26
CA GLU A 912 -23.89 13.93 -7.68
C GLU A 912 -22.36 13.96 -7.84
N GLY A 913 -21.81 12.97 -8.54
CA GLY A 913 -20.38 12.91 -8.88
C GLY A 913 -19.99 13.97 -9.91
N GLY A 914 -18.76 14.48 -9.83
CA GLY A 914 -18.20 15.40 -10.82
C GLY A 914 -18.63 16.87 -10.68
N GLN A 915 -19.36 17.23 -9.62
CA GLN A 915 -19.70 18.63 -9.32
C GLN A 915 -18.47 19.48 -8.94
N GLY A 916 -17.37 18.83 -8.52
CA GLY A 916 -16.13 19.47 -8.11
C GLY A 916 -16.23 20.19 -6.76
N THR A 917 -15.16 20.12 -5.98
CA THR A 917 -15.07 20.74 -4.65
C THR A 917 -13.78 21.55 -4.51
N ALA A 918 -13.69 22.39 -3.48
CA ALA A 918 -12.43 23.08 -3.17
C ALA A 918 -11.34 22.13 -2.64
N ASP A 919 -11.75 20.99 -2.07
CA ASP A 919 -10.85 20.04 -1.39
C ASP A 919 -10.47 18.84 -2.28
N GLY A 920 -11.19 18.60 -3.39
CA GLY A 920 -11.00 17.46 -4.31
C GLY A 920 -11.68 16.16 -3.88
N PHE A 921 -12.53 16.20 -2.86
CA PHE A 921 -13.29 15.07 -2.31
C PHE A 921 -14.60 15.55 -1.69
N PHE A 922 -15.56 14.64 -1.47
CA PHE A 922 -16.76 14.92 -0.70
C PHE A 922 -16.53 14.70 0.79
N GLU A 923 -17.08 15.58 1.61
CA GLU A 923 -17.01 15.53 3.07
C GLU A 923 -18.41 15.73 3.64
N ILE A 924 -18.75 15.00 4.71
CA ILE A 924 -19.91 15.27 5.58
C ILE A 924 -19.48 15.00 7.02
N GLY A 925 -19.77 15.96 7.91
CA GLY A 925 -19.54 15.84 9.36
C GLY A 925 -20.60 15.03 10.07
N THR A 926 -21.88 15.34 9.83
CA THR A 926 -23.01 14.61 10.45
C THR A 926 -24.18 14.56 9.48
N LEU A 927 -24.85 13.41 9.40
CA LEU A 927 -26.02 13.19 8.58
C LEU A 927 -27.15 12.60 9.43
N ALA A 928 -28.26 13.32 9.58
CA ALA A 928 -29.37 12.87 10.41
C ALA A 928 -30.69 12.88 9.65
N TRP A 929 -31.38 11.73 9.65
CA TRP A 929 -32.76 11.59 9.18
C TRP A 929 -33.72 11.60 10.36
N GLY A 930 -34.87 12.25 10.20
CA GLY A 930 -35.84 12.33 11.27
C GLY A 930 -37.10 13.09 10.90
N HIS A 931 -37.77 13.62 11.92
CA HIS A 931 -38.96 14.43 11.75
C HIS A 931 -38.83 15.76 12.48
N VAL A 932 -39.62 16.76 12.06
CA VAL A 932 -39.72 18.04 12.77
C VAL A 932 -40.97 18.04 13.65
N GLU A 933 -40.77 18.07 14.97
CA GLU A 933 -41.85 18.27 15.94
C GLU A 933 -42.14 19.77 16.07
N VAL A 934 -43.36 20.17 15.69
CA VAL A 934 -43.78 21.57 15.67
C VAL A 934 -44.47 21.94 16.98
N PHE A 935 -44.09 23.07 17.56
CA PHE A 935 -44.79 23.66 18.70
C PHE A 935 -45.97 24.48 18.22
N ALA A 936 -47.19 24.05 18.58
CA ALA A 936 -48.40 24.78 18.20
C ALA A 936 -48.55 26.08 18.99
N ASP A 937 -48.07 26.16 20.22
CA ASP A 937 -48.18 27.36 21.06
C ASP A 937 -46.92 28.22 20.95
N GLU A 938 -47.08 29.54 20.84
CA GLU A 938 -45.93 30.44 20.76
C GLU A 938 -45.24 30.56 22.13
N TYR A 939 -43.92 30.31 22.15
CA TYR A 939 -43.10 30.60 23.31
C TYR A 939 -43.08 32.11 23.60
N ALA A 940 -42.78 32.46 24.85
CA ALA A 940 -42.78 33.82 25.35
C ALA A 940 -41.75 34.73 24.63
N TRP A 941 -41.95 36.04 24.69
CA TRP A 941 -41.13 37.01 23.94
C TRP A 941 -39.67 37.10 24.43
N ASP A 942 -39.32 36.43 25.52
CA ASP A 942 -38.03 36.42 26.19
C ASP A 942 -37.06 35.33 25.68
N ARG A 943 -37.24 34.82 24.45
CA ARG A 943 -36.24 33.94 23.82
C ARG A 943 -34.85 34.59 23.85
N THR A 944 -33.88 33.84 24.35
CA THR A 944 -32.47 34.26 24.35
C THR A 944 -31.62 33.34 23.48
N VAL A 945 -30.65 33.94 22.79
CA VAL A 945 -29.56 33.22 22.11
C VAL A 945 -28.26 33.84 22.59
N GLN A 946 -27.51 33.07 23.36
CA GLN A 946 -26.20 33.46 23.89
C GLN A 946 -25.11 32.85 23.00
N THR A 947 -24.08 33.62 22.68
CA THR A 947 -22.88 33.09 22.01
C THR A 947 -21.79 32.93 23.06
N GLU A 948 -21.29 31.71 23.23
CA GLU A 948 -20.21 31.41 24.17
C GLU A 948 -18.88 31.24 23.42
N THR A 949 -17.81 31.82 23.96
CA THR A 949 -16.47 31.75 23.35
C THR A 949 -15.59 30.74 24.07
N SER A 950 -14.99 29.84 23.32
CA SER A 950 -14.08 28.83 23.86
C SER A 950 -12.63 29.31 23.78
N ILE A 951 -12.23 30.16 24.74
CA ILE A 951 -10.86 30.69 24.84
C ILE A 951 -10.21 30.36 26.19
N GLU A 952 -8.93 30.01 26.15
CA GLU A 952 -8.06 29.98 27.31
C GLU A 952 -7.27 31.28 27.35
N ARG A 953 -7.39 32.03 28.46
CA ARG A 953 -6.66 33.29 28.66
C ARG A 953 -5.72 33.16 29.85
N ALA A 954 -4.43 33.25 29.59
CA ALA A 954 -3.39 33.24 30.61
C ALA A 954 -2.74 34.62 30.71
N VAL A 955 -2.82 35.24 31.89
CA VAL A 955 -2.17 36.52 32.19
C VAL A 955 -0.99 36.26 33.11
N ALA A 956 0.23 36.53 32.64
CA ALA A 956 1.45 36.41 33.43
C ALA A 956 1.59 37.55 34.46
N THR A 957 2.49 37.41 35.43
CA THR A 957 2.70 38.37 36.53
C THR A 957 3.17 39.74 36.07
N ASP A 958 3.78 39.83 34.88
CA ASP A 958 4.19 41.07 34.21
C ASP A 958 3.05 41.71 33.38
N ARG A 959 1.84 41.15 33.45
CA ARG A 959 0.66 41.49 32.65
C ARG A 959 0.78 41.16 31.16
N THR A 960 1.71 40.30 30.76
CA THR A 960 1.70 39.72 29.42
C THR A 960 0.49 38.79 29.29
N ASP A 961 -0.36 39.06 28.29
CA ASP A 961 -1.63 38.35 28.06
C ASP A 961 -1.47 37.41 26.86
N ARG A 962 -1.76 36.13 27.05
CA ARG A 962 -1.79 35.12 25.99
C ARG A 962 -3.19 34.51 25.93
N VAL A 963 -3.79 34.57 24.75
CA VAL A 963 -5.10 33.96 24.47
C VAL A 963 -4.91 32.83 23.47
N ARG A 964 -5.42 31.65 23.81
CA ARG A 964 -5.51 30.49 22.93
C ARG A 964 -6.98 30.19 22.66
N VAL A 965 -7.35 30.11 21.39
CA VAL A 965 -8.69 29.66 20.99
C VAL A 965 -8.71 28.14 21.06
N LEU A 966 -9.64 27.57 21.82
CA LEU A 966 -9.80 26.12 21.97
C LEU A 966 -10.82 25.56 20.97
N ALA A 967 -11.89 26.30 20.69
CA ALA A 967 -12.92 25.93 19.73
C ALA A 967 -13.65 27.19 19.17
N PRO A 968 -14.37 27.06 18.03
CA PRO A 968 -15.27 28.07 17.53
C PRO A 968 -16.35 28.45 18.57
N PRO A 969 -16.88 29.67 18.51
CA PRO A 969 -17.97 30.07 19.39
C PRO A 969 -19.26 29.28 19.09
N ILE A 970 -19.89 28.76 20.15
CA ILE A 970 -21.15 28.01 20.11
C ILE A 970 -22.33 28.90 20.52
N ARG A 971 -23.55 28.50 20.15
CA ARG A 971 -24.80 29.18 20.52
C ARG A 971 -25.59 28.36 21.54
N VAL A 972 -26.14 29.05 22.53
CA VAL A 972 -27.06 28.47 23.50
C VAL A 972 -28.41 29.17 23.33
N ALA A 973 -29.44 28.42 22.94
CA ALA A 973 -30.80 28.93 22.79
C ALA A 973 -31.67 28.51 23.97
N ARG A 974 -32.41 29.47 24.53
CA ARG A 974 -33.34 29.23 25.63
C ARG A 974 -34.73 29.75 25.27
N VAL A 975 -35.73 28.89 25.43
CA VAL A 975 -37.14 29.19 25.14
C VAL A 975 -38.02 28.77 26.32
N SER A 976 -39.07 29.54 26.61
CA SER A 976 -40.01 29.27 27.70
C SER A 976 -41.46 29.55 27.27
N TRP A 977 -42.44 28.94 27.93
CA TRP A 977 -43.85 29.31 27.79
C TRP A 977 -44.32 29.87 29.14
N SER A 978 -43.85 31.08 29.46
CA SER A 978 -44.24 31.79 30.69
C SER A 978 -45.69 32.30 30.66
N ASN A 979 -46.26 32.49 29.46
CA ASN A 979 -47.70 32.63 29.29
C ASN A 979 -48.34 31.24 29.32
N PRO A 980 -49.35 31.01 30.17
CA PRO A 980 -49.92 29.68 30.35
C PRO A 980 -50.65 29.22 29.08
N VAL A 981 -50.34 28.01 28.63
CA VAL A 981 -50.94 27.33 27.48
C VAL A 981 -52.26 26.69 27.91
N ASN A 982 -53.34 26.95 27.18
CA ASN A 982 -54.66 26.39 27.48
C ASN A 982 -54.76 24.94 26.95
N THR A 983 -54.91 23.97 27.85
CA THR A 983 -55.01 22.54 27.49
C THR A 983 -56.45 22.02 27.41
N SER A 984 -57.46 22.83 27.76
CA SER A 984 -58.86 22.41 27.89
C SER A 984 -59.45 21.69 26.68
N MET A 985 -59.02 22.05 25.46
CA MET A 985 -59.49 21.40 24.23
C MET A 985 -58.93 19.98 24.04
N LEU A 986 -57.81 19.63 24.67
CA LEU A 986 -57.22 18.29 24.58
C LEU A 986 -57.96 17.25 25.43
N HIS A 987 -58.52 17.70 26.56
CA HIS A 987 -59.21 16.83 27.52
C HIS A 987 -60.73 16.76 27.29
N ALA A 988 -61.26 17.62 26.42
CA ALA A 988 -62.67 17.63 26.05
C ALA A 988 -63.04 16.35 25.26
N GLN A 989 -63.91 15.51 25.84
CA GLN A 989 -64.40 14.28 25.20
C GLN A 989 -65.46 14.50 24.10
N ALA A 990 -65.80 15.75 23.77
CA ALA A 990 -66.85 16.08 22.82
C ALA A 990 -66.33 16.95 21.67
N GLU A 991 -66.80 16.65 20.45
CA GLU A 991 -66.66 17.48 19.23
C GLU A 991 -66.81 18.99 19.53
N PRO A 992 -65.95 19.86 18.97
CA PRO A 992 -64.98 19.60 17.89
C PRO A 992 -63.62 19.05 18.37
N GLU A 993 -62.91 18.37 17.46
CA GLU A 993 -61.48 18.01 17.63
C GLU A 993 -60.62 19.25 18.02
N PRO A 994 -59.49 19.06 18.74
CA PRO A 994 -58.59 20.16 19.06
C PRO A 994 -58.14 20.91 17.81
N ASP A 995 -58.07 22.24 17.90
CA ASP A 995 -57.51 23.07 16.83
C ASP A 995 -56.09 22.60 16.47
N TYR A 996 -55.75 22.62 15.19
CA TYR A 996 -54.49 22.08 14.70
C TYR A 996 -53.81 22.98 13.66
N LEU A 997 -52.49 22.81 13.52
CA LEU A 997 -51.68 23.41 12.47
C LEU A 997 -51.45 22.41 11.35
N THR A 998 -51.42 22.88 10.10
CA THR A 998 -50.91 22.10 8.96
C THR A 998 -49.56 22.65 8.52
N GLY A 999 -48.70 21.77 8.02
CA GLY A 999 -47.39 22.17 7.48
C GLY A 999 -47.48 22.78 6.08
N SER A 1000 -48.59 22.52 5.39
CA SER A 1000 -48.79 22.90 3.99
C SER A 1000 -50.23 23.25 3.67
N SER A 1001 -50.41 23.87 2.50
CA SER A 1001 -51.71 24.15 1.87
C SER A 1001 -52.12 23.07 0.86
N ILE A 1002 -51.36 21.96 0.80
CA ILE A 1002 -51.66 20.82 -0.08
C ILE A 1002 -52.97 20.15 0.37
N SER A 1003 -53.78 19.71 -0.59
CA SER A 1003 -54.98 18.92 -0.31
C SER A 1003 -54.60 17.61 0.39
N GLY A 1004 -55.13 17.36 1.58
CA GLY A 1004 -54.77 16.19 2.39
C GLY A 1004 -53.49 16.36 3.23
N ALA A 1005 -53.02 17.59 3.42
CA ALA A 1005 -51.94 17.89 4.36
C ALA A 1005 -52.27 17.36 5.77
N ALA A 1006 -51.33 16.60 6.35
CA ALA A 1006 -51.47 16.11 7.70
C ALA A 1006 -51.42 17.28 8.71
N ALA A 1007 -52.14 17.12 9.82
CA ALA A 1007 -51.94 17.97 10.99
C ALA A 1007 -50.52 17.73 11.53
N VAL A 1008 -49.75 18.81 11.73
CA VAL A 1008 -48.35 18.76 12.19
C VAL A 1008 -48.21 19.05 13.68
N ALA A 1009 -49.21 19.67 14.30
CA ALA A 1009 -49.27 19.94 15.73
C ALA A 1009 -50.70 20.29 16.17
N SER A 1010 -51.05 20.00 17.42
CA SER A 1010 -52.33 20.38 18.04
C SER A 1010 -52.14 21.54 19.02
N VAL A 1011 -53.00 22.54 18.95
CA VAL A 1011 -52.99 23.70 19.86
C VAL A 1011 -53.28 23.22 21.27
N GLY A 1012 -52.51 23.70 22.25
CA GLY A 1012 -52.59 23.28 23.65
C GLY A 1012 -51.69 22.10 24.01
N ALA A 1013 -51.13 21.35 23.04
CA ALA A 1013 -50.35 20.14 23.30
C ALA A 1013 -48.89 20.39 23.70
N THR A 1014 -48.39 21.62 23.49
CA THR A 1014 -46.98 21.97 23.66
C THR A 1014 -46.37 21.56 25.01
N PRO A 1015 -47.04 21.72 26.18
CA PRO A 1015 -46.48 21.30 27.48
C PRO A 1015 -46.13 19.81 27.54
N TYR A 1016 -47.05 18.94 27.09
CA TYR A 1016 -46.85 17.48 27.11
C TYR A 1016 -45.94 17.02 25.97
N GLN A 1017 -45.95 17.70 24.83
CA GLN A 1017 -44.97 17.47 23.75
C GLN A 1017 -43.55 17.65 24.28
N VAL A 1018 -43.25 18.77 24.94
CA VAL A 1018 -41.90 19.06 25.47
C VAL A 1018 -41.44 18.00 26.47
N GLU A 1019 -42.31 17.54 27.37
CA GLU A 1019 -42.00 16.46 28.31
C GLU A 1019 -41.68 15.14 27.57
N GLY A 1020 -42.50 14.78 26.58
CA GLY A 1020 -42.27 13.61 25.73
C GLY A 1020 -40.96 13.69 24.95
N LEU A 1021 -40.59 14.87 24.45
CA LEU A 1021 -39.35 15.10 23.70
C LEU A 1021 -38.08 14.87 24.54
N ILE A 1022 -38.09 15.25 25.81
CA ILE A 1022 -36.95 14.98 26.71
C ILE A 1022 -36.76 13.47 26.92
N SER A 1023 -37.87 12.74 27.07
CA SER A 1023 -37.83 11.27 27.18
C SER A 1023 -37.37 10.61 25.87
N LEU A 1024 -37.86 11.11 24.73
CA LEU A 1024 -37.52 10.60 23.39
C LEU A 1024 -36.04 10.80 23.06
N THR A 1025 -35.46 11.92 23.46
CA THR A 1025 -34.04 12.23 23.21
C THR A 1025 -33.09 11.59 24.23
N ASP A 1026 -33.60 10.71 25.10
CA ASP A 1026 -32.86 10.03 26.17
C ASP A 1026 -32.09 11.05 27.04
N SER A 1027 -32.82 12.05 27.53
CA SER A 1027 -32.28 13.15 28.35
C SER A 1027 -31.15 13.95 27.68
N GLY A 1028 -31.24 14.14 26.36
CA GLY A 1028 -30.27 14.91 25.57
C GLY A 1028 -29.09 14.12 25.03
N ARG A 1029 -29.10 12.78 25.12
CA ARG A 1029 -28.12 11.91 24.45
C ARG A 1029 -28.20 12.07 22.93
N ILE A 1030 -29.42 12.05 22.39
CA ILE A 1030 -29.68 12.24 20.96
C ILE A 1030 -29.70 13.75 20.66
N PRO A 1031 -28.84 14.25 19.76
CA PRO A 1031 -28.84 15.65 19.37
C PRO A 1031 -30.09 16.01 18.55
N VAL A 1032 -30.48 17.29 18.59
CA VAL A 1032 -31.66 17.85 17.91
C VAL A 1032 -31.29 19.12 17.15
N ALA A 1033 -32.07 19.48 16.13
CA ALA A 1033 -31.93 20.78 15.47
C ALA A 1033 -33.07 21.72 15.86
N TYR A 1034 -32.76 22.81 16.56
CA TYR A 1034 -33.74 23.85 16.88
C TYR A 1034 -34.00 24.75 15.67
N ILE A 1035 -35.27 24.81 15.24
CA ILE A 1035 -35.71 25.59 14.07
C ILE A 1035 -36.58 26.76 14.55
N PRO A 1036 -36.03 27.98 14.72
CA PRO A 1036 -36.76 29.16 15.19
C PRO A 1036 -37.79 29.69 14.20
N LYS A 1037 -37.71 29.32 12.92
CA LYS A 1037 -38.67 29.72 11.89
C LYS A 1037 -38.69 28.70 10.76
N LEU A 1038 -39.81 28.00 10.63
CA LEU A 1038 -40.17 27.16 9.49
C LEU A 1038 -41.30 27.84 8.71
N PRO A 1039 -41.06 28.37 7.50
CA PRO A 1039 -42.11 29.00 6.71
C PRO A 1039 -43.23 28.02 6.36
N PHE A 1040 -44.47 28.50 6.32
CA PHE A 1040 -45.60 27.73 5.80
C PHE A 1040 -45.48 27.62 4.28
N GLY A 1041 -45.58 26.42 3.72
CA GLY A 1041 -45.39 26.27 2.28
C GLY A 1041 -46.63 26.68 1.46
N GLY A 1042 -46.37 27.25 0.28
CA GLY A 1042 -47.38 27.73 -0.67
C GLY A 1042 -47.89 26.68 -1.66
N ALA A 1043 -49.08 26.91 -2.23
CA ALA A 1043 -49.86 25.95 -3.01
C ALA A 1043 -49.31 25.54 -4.41
N THR A 1044 -48.04 25.78 -4.72
CA THR A 1044 -47.51 25.67 -6.10
C THR A 1044 -46.83 24.34 -6.45
N SER A 1045 -46.76 23.35 -5.55
CA SER A 1045 -46.29 21.98 -5.82
C SER A 1045 -46.92 20.95 -4.87
N ASN A 1046 -47.00 19.69 -5.29
CA ASN A 1046 -47.53 18.56 -4.49
C ASN A 1046 -46.62 18.13 -3.32
N LEU A 1047 -45.40 18.68 -3.25
CA LEU A 1047 -44.47 18.56 -2.13
C LEU A 1047 -44.01 19.97 -1.75
N GLN A 1048 -44.18 20.35 -0.50
CA GLN A 1048 -43.66 21.62 0.02
C GLN A 1048 -42.39 21.36 0.79
N VAL A 1049 -41.27 21.79 0.21
CA VAL A 1049 -39.92 21.62 0.75
C VAL A 1049 -39.42 22.96 1.24
N GLN A 1050 -38.67 22.96 2.34
CA GLN A 1050 -37.97 24.11 2.90
C GLN A 1050 -36.50 23.75 3.09
N LEU A 1051 -35.61 24.45 2.38
CA LEU A 1051 -34.18 24.39 2.62
C LEU A 1051 -33.75 25.48 3.61
N LEU A 1052 -33.06 25.06 4.67
CA LEU A 1052 -32.51 25.92 5.72
C LEU A 1052 -30.99 25.84 5.62
N ASN A 1053 -30.35 26.77 4.94
CA ASN A 1053 -28.92 26.76 4.63
C ASN A 1053 -28.13 27.94 5.25
N ARG A 1054 -28.75 28.64 6.22
CA ARG A 1054 -28.14 29.75 6.95
C ARG A 1054 -27.93 29.43 8.40
N ARG A 1055 -26.83 29.93 8.95
CA ARG A 1055 -26.44 29.69 10.34
C ARG A 1055 -27.58 29.98 11.33
N ASP A 1056 -28.36 31.06 11.17
CA ASP A 1056 -29.44 31.40 12.11
C ASP A 1056 -30.77 30.69 11.89
N GLN A 1057 -30.93 29.95 10.79
CA GLN A 1057 -32.16 29.23 10.49
C GLN A 1057 -32.32 27.96 11.33
N PHE A 1058 -31.23 27.40 11.85
CA PHE A 1058 -31.28 26.28 12.80
C PHE A 1058 -30.06 26.25 13.74
N ILE A 1059 -30.17 25.49 14.83
CA ILE A 1059 -29.09 25.20 15.80
C ILE A 1059 -29.06 23.70 16.05
N TRP A 1060 -27.99 23.02 15.65
CA TRP A 1060 -27.75 21.62 15.98
C TRP A 1060 -27.12 21.51 17.36
N GLY A 1061 -27.77 20.81 18.30
CA GLY A 1061 -27.37 20.83 19.69
C GLY A 1061 -28.01 19.76 20.55
N ARG A 1062 -27.69 19.77 21.86
CA ARG A 1062 -28.32 18.88 22.84
C ARG A 1062 -29.30 19.64 23.72
N LEU A 1063 -30.37 18.97 24.11
CA LEU A 1063 -31.27 19.45 25.14
C LEU A 1063 -30.59 19.33 26.50
N LEU A 1064 -30.50 20.43 27.23
CA LEU A 1064 -29.93 20.49 28.58
C LEU A 1064 -31.00 20.72 29.63
N GLY A 1065 -30.87 20.00 30.75
CA GLY A 1065 -31.76 20.12 31.90
C GLY A 1065 -33.08 19.34 31.76
N GLY A 1066 -33.88 19.34 32.83
CA GLY A 1066 -35.25 18.82 32.81
C GLY A 1066 -36.27 19.93 32.52
N VAL A 1067 -37.50 19.53 32.16
CA VAL A 1067 -38.63 20.47 32.06
C VAL A 1067 -39.45 20.47 33.35
N SER A 1068 -39.96 21.64 33.75
CA SER A 1068 -40.97 21.75 34.80
C SER A 1068 -42.26 22.28 34.19
N LEU A 1069 -43.36 21.58 34.47
CA LEU A 1069 -44.72 22.00 34.14
C LEU A 1069 -45.38 22.59 35.39
N GLU A 1070 -45.94 23.79 35.29
CA GLU A 1070 -46.65 24.47 36.38
C GLU A 1070 -48.09 24.78 35.96
N THR A 1071 -49.08 24.19 36.64
CA THR A 1071 -50.50 24.52 36.44
C THR A 1071 -50.79 25.92 37.00
N ALA A 1072 -51.01 26.89 36.11
CA ALA A 1072 -51.26 28.27 36.47
C ALA A 1072 -52.72 28.54 36.87
N MET A 1073 -53.68 27.80 36.28
CA MET A 1073 -55.12 27.92 36.53
C MET A 1073 -55.84 26.64 36.07
N GLY A 1074 -57.04 26.37 36.61
CA GLY A 1074 -57.88 25.24 36.22
C GLY A 1074 -57.67 23.99 37.08
N SER A 1075 -58.33 22.91 36.69
CA SER A 1075 -58.25 21.58 37.30
C SER A 1075 -57.40 20.65 36.42
N GLU A 1076 -56.52 19.90 37.06
CA GLU A 1076 -55.61 18.94 36.41
C GLU A 1076 -56.36 17.98 35.46
N LEU A 1077 -55.86 17.81 34.23
CA LEU A 1077 -56.45 16.98 33.17
C LEU A 1077 -57.92 17.31 32.78
N ASP A 1078 -58.38 18.54 33.01
CA ASP A 1078 -59.71 19.00 32.58
C ASP A 1078 -59.62 20.36 31.87
N ASP A 1079 -59.53 21.46 32.62
CA ASP A 1079 -59.49 22.83 32.08
C ASP A 1079 -58.19 23.57 32.44
N GLU A 1080 -57.10 22.83 32.65
CA GLU A 1080 -55.84 23.42 33.12
C GLU A 1080 -55.12 24.28 32.07
N MET A 1081 -54.52 25.35 32.57
CA MET A 1081 -53.58 26.17 31.83
C MET A 1081 -52.18 25.98 32.41
N VAL A 1082 -51.23 25.52 31.59
CA VAL A 1082 -49.90 25.06 32.03
C VAL A 1082 -48.80 25.99 31.53
N ARG A 1083 -47.85 26.32 32.40
CA ARG A 1083 -46.59 27.00 32.03
C ARG A 1083 -45.46 26.00 31.89
N VAL A 1084 -44.55 26.28 30.95
CA VAL A 1084 -43.33 25.50 30.73
C VAL A 1084 -42.14 26.41 31.08
N SER A 1085 -41.34 26.01 32.07
CA SER A 1085 -40.30 26.85 32.68
C SER A 1085 -39.24 27.33 31.68
N GLN A 1086 -38.44 26.42 31.13
CA GLN A 1086 -37.41 26.72 30.14
C GLN A 1086 -36.90 25.42 29.50
N ILE A 1087 -36.65 25.45 28.19
CA ILE A 1087 -35.84 24.46 27.47
C ILE A 1087 -34.55 25.15 27.05
N GLU A 1088 -33.43 24.48 27.25
CA GLU A 1088 -32.10 24.95 26.83
C GLU A 1088 -31.52 24.01 25.77
N ILE A 1089 -31.04 24.59 24.67
CA ILE A 1089 -30.37 23.89 23.57
C ILE A 1089 -28.96 24.46 23.44
N GLU A 1090 -27.96 23.63 23.69
CA GLU A 1090 -26.54 23.97 23.52
C GLU A 1090 -26.02 23.42 22.19
N GLU A 1091 -25.50 24.31 21.33
CA GLU A 1091 -24.93 23.96 20.03
C GLU A 1091 -23.69 23.08 20.19
N LEU A 1092 -23.63 22.01 19.39
CA LEU A 1092 -22.46 21.15 19.31
C LEU A 1092 -21.39 21.77 18.41
N PRO A 1093 -20.10 21.74 18.82
CA PRO A 1093 -19.02 22.48 18.16
C PRO A 1093 -18.49 21.86 16.87
#